data_AF-A0A0L6TZC0-F1
#
_entry.id   AF-A0A0L6TZC0-F1
#
_cell.length_a   1.000
_cell.length_b   1.000
_cell.length_c   1.000
_cell.angle_alpha   90.00
_cell.angle_beta   90.00
_cell.angle_gamma   90.00
#
_symmetry.space_group_name_H-M   'P 1'
#
loop_
_entity.id
_entity.type
_entity.pdbx_description
1 polymer ?
#
loop_
_entity_poly.entity_id
_entity_poly.type
_entity_poly.pdbx_seq_one_letter_code
_entity_poly.pdbx_strand_id
1 'polypeptide(L)'
;MSLKMCNLLDVEKYLLLELVYFHLPPALKSSISRETPMKLDVYIDLLDQCSHSMYPGFVNKSQHGRQFMKLRQGYFRRIYATSENLGDILITGYMNDNHGPFGNTLEKPKTSFVGLAFEDSENNGAVTFSGCEQMYPSSLVLDWGGCFAASLGVITEHHHRAMSFYDAHMQGIFGERNILGHSKGGNLATYVFINRLHQNTRAYCVNAQPYCWYTMNNAQKEALKTDRFEYIVHADDPTRKASYVSYISRTAPLNRYAKKRFINIHGLAEVNFDAFGNLEGTRVIRETTDSLKSRIFKDFTAERRLNHDECMEQFQSQIQASTAIPRLLSTTMDELLMVTEALAAILWLKDSDGKGAYIYPLLIKSPAADEFYQLKLRKGNGIAAQCVFEGLPYFIRDSQRYNLPFEGMDQAMGITITSEIAVPLGIDEKEVFGALELINKKNGVFTIEDFALVNDMTLAMLEVFRKSGQTIDSYRDFSLLKIRRGNEKLFAIEKHAYEEVSFVSAEAKKSFLNMITGQTLGTHEVLTFNRRSFNASKKAEFKELRNREYAEIFKNPKDRYLNKSVAAVLKLALLRAKDKLMRIDEVAKKAGFQDKLKTPVKDLTDDEYVRLEYAVAQVKHPMLMIVNPPFKGFSGAAYEALCNQLKQDCQHKTLTALVLSLENAAEVPV
;
A
#
# COMPACT_ATOMS: atom_id res chain seq x y z
N MET A 1 -19.81 -39.63 0.82
CA MET A 1 -18.95 -39.13 1.92
C MET A 1 -17.57 -38.97 1.34
N SER A 2 -16.97 -37.79 1.46
CA SER A 2 -15.75 -37.48 0.70
C SER A 2 -14.90 -36.45 1.43
N LEU A 3 -13.59 -36.70 1.51
CA LEU A 3 -12.59 -35.74 1.99
C LEU A 3 -12.22 -34.70 0.94
N LYS A 4 -12.81 -34.72 -0.27
CA LYS A 4 -12.56 -33.67 -1.27
C LYS A 4 -12.86 -32.29 -0.69
N MET A 5 -11.91 -31.39 -0.79
CA MET A 5 -11.91 -30.05 -0.18
C MET A 5 -13.09 -29.20 -0.67
N CYS A 6 -13.58 -29.46 -1.89
CA CYS A 6 -14.75 -28.79 -2.46
C CYS A 6 -16.09 -29.29 -1.91
N ASN A 7 -16.13 -30.50 -1.33
CA ASN A 7 -17.34 -31.07 -0.75
C ASN A 7 -17.46 -30.72 0.73
N LEU A 8 -16.33 -30.52 1.42
CA LEU A 8 -16.30 -30.18 2.84
C LEU A 8 -16.75 -28.74 3.11
N LEU A 9 -17.66 -28.58 4.07
CA LEU A 9 -18.05 -27.29 4.63
C LEU A 9 -16.93 -26.71 5.50
N ASP A 10 -16.92 -25.39 5.70
CA ASP A 10 -15.90 -24.76 6.55
C ASP A 10 -15.95 -25.30 8.00
N VAL A 11 -17.15 -25.54 8.53
CA VAL A 11 -17.32 -26.12 9.87
C VAL A 11 -16.74 -27.55 9.97
N GLU A 12 -16.78 -28.33 8.90
CA GLU A 12 -16.19 -29.67 8.83
C GLU A 12 -14.66 -29.60 8.75
N LYS A 13 -14.13 -28.66 7.95
CA LYS A 13 -12.68 -28.38 7.87
C LYS A 13 -12.13 -27.91 9.22
N TYR A 14 -12.87 -27.06 9.94
CA TYR A 14 -12.50 -26.60 11.27
C TYR A 14 -12.52 -27.74 12.30
N LEU A 15 -13.46 -28.68 12.21
CA LEU A 15 -13.44 -29.89 13.04
C LEU A 15 -12.16 -30.70 12.80
N LEU A 16 -11.80 -30.99 11.55
CA LEU A 16 -10.59 -31.74 11.21
C LEU A 16 -9.30 -31.02 11.66
N LEU A 17 -9.28 -29.69 11.59
CA LEU A 17 -8.21 -28.84 12.11
C LEU A 17 -8.09 -28.90 13.64
N GLU A 18 -9.20 -29.02 14.37
CA GLU A 18 -9.21 -28.96 15.84
C GLU A 18 -8.86 -30.32 16.48
N LEU A 19 -9.18 -31.45 15.82
CA LEU A 19 -8.95 -32.80 16.34
C LEU A 19 -7.49 -33.10 16.72
N VAL A 20 -6.53 -32.53 15.98
CA VAL A 20 -5.08 -32.74 16.21
C VAL A 20 -4.59 -32.19 17.55
N TYR A 21 -5.36 -31.28 18.18
CA TYR A 21 -5.03 -30.71 19.49
C TYR A 21 -5.48 -31.59 20.67
N PHE A 22 -6.22 -32.67 20.40
CA PHE A 22 -6.67 -33.62 21.42
C PHE A 22 -5.79 -34.87 21.36
N HIS A 23 -4.97 -35.05 22.39
CA HIS A 23 -3.97 -36.11 22.42
C HIS A 23 -4.52 -37.39 23.06
N LEU A 24 -4.46 -38.50 22.32
CA LEU A 24 -4.92 -39.79 22.78
C LEU A 24 -4.04 -40.34 23.93
N PRO A 25 -4.62 -41.12 24.86
CA PRO A 25 -3.86 -41.86 25.87
C PRO A 25 -2.82 -42.80 25.25
N PRO A 26 -1.67 -43.07 25.92
CA PRO A 26 -0.61 -43.97 25.46
C PRO A 26 -1.08 -45.28 24.83
N ALA A 27 -2.05 -45.93 25.47
CA ALA A 27 -2.55 -47.23 25.05
C ALA A 27 -3.21 -47.24 23.65
N LEU A 28 -3.65 -46.07 23.17
CA LEU A 28 -4.35 -45.92 21.89
C LEU A 28 -3.47 -45.27 20.81
N LYS A 29 -2.24 -44.87 21.12
CA LYS A 29 -1.38 -44.15 20.16
C LYS A 29 -0.82 -45.07 19.08
N SER A 30 -0.42 -46.29 19.45
CA SER A 30 0.12 -47.30 18.54
C SER A 30 -0.96 -48.16 17.88
N SER A 31 -2.23 -47.96 18.22
CA SER A 31 -3.34 -48.76 17.67
C SER A 31 -3.93 -48.18 16.39
N ILE A 32 -3.56 -46.96 15.99
CA ILE A 32 -4.07 -46.32 14.78
C ILE A 32 -3.00 -46.42 13.69
N SER A 33 -3.32 -47.18 12.64
CA SER A 33 -2.49 -47.35 11.46
C SER A 33 -3.38 -47.58 10.24
N ARG A 34 -2.80 -47.80 9.05
CA ARG A 34 -3.59 -48.19 7.88
C ARG A 34 -4.13 -49.61 8.00
N GLU A 35 -3.40 -50.48 8.69
CA GLU A 35 -3.78 -51.86 8.96
C GLU A 35 -4.86 -51.94 10.05
N THR A 36 -4.88 -50.95 10.94
CA THR A 36 -5.86 -50.83 12.04
C THR A 36 -6.46 -49.42 12.09
N PRO A 37 -7.26 -49.02 11.09
CA PRO A 37 -7.82 -47.70 11.03
C PRO A 37 -8.93 -47.51 12.09
N MET A 38 -9.09 -46.28 12.55
CA MET A 38 -10.13 -45.91 13.52
C MET A 38 -11.19 -45.05 12.84
N LYS A 39 -12.48 -45.34 13.05
CA LYS A 39 -13.53 -44.45 12.54
C LYS A 39 -13.51 -43.09 13.25
N LEU A 40 -13.85 -42.05 12.50
CA LEU A 40 -13.83 -40.67 13.00
C LEU A 40 -14.76 -40.44 14.20
N ASP A 41 -15.96 -41.03 14.20
CA ASP A 41 -16.89 -40.99 15.34
C ASP A 41 -16.32 -41.62 16.61
N VAL A 42 -15.67 -42.78 16.47
CA VAL A 42 -14.98 -43.45 17.59
C VAL A 42 -13.88 -42.56 18.14
N TYR A 43 -13.10 -41.89 17.28
CA TYR A 43 -12.10 -40.94 17.75
C TYR A 43 -12.71 -39.75 18.49
N ILE A 44 -13.81 -39.18 17.99
CA ILE A 44 -14.56 -38.10 18.65
C ILE A 44 -15.06 -38.57 20.03
N ASP A 45 -15.50 -39.82 20.14
CA ASP A 45 -15.97 -40.41 21.39
C ASP A 45 -14.86 -40.61 22.42
N LEU A 46 -13.61 -40.78 21.98
CA LEU A 46 -12.44 -40.92 22.85
C LEU A 46 -11.93 -39.57 23.39
N LEU A 47 -12.42 -38.43 22.90
CA LEU A 47 -11.94 -37.10 23.30
C LEU A 47 -12.15 -36.77 24.78
N ASP A 48 -13.17 -37.34 25.43
CA ASP A 48 -13.37 -37.16 26.88
C ASP A 48 -12.38 -37.97 27.74
N GLN A 49 -11.72 -38.96 27.14
CA GLN A 49 -10.64 -39.75 27.74
C GLN A 49 -9.28 -39.05 27.60
N CYS A 50 -9.16 -38.04 26.73
CA CYS A 50 -7.97 -37.20 26.56
C CYS A 50 -7.74 -36.37 27.85
N SER A 51 -7.02 -36.94 28.80
CA SER A 51 -6.93 -36.41 30.18
C SER A 51 -5.95 -35.23 30.35
N HIS A 52 -5.21 -34.86 29.30
CA HIS A 52 -4.16 -33.83 29.34
C HIS A 52 -3.80 -33.33 27.93
N SER A 53 -3.59 -32.02 27.77
CA SER A 53 -2.95 -31.40 26.60
C SER A 53 -1.98 -30.32 27.09
N MET A 54 -0.85 -30.15 26.41
CA MET A 54 0.15 -29.11 26.73
C MET A 54 -0.21 -27.74 26.16
N TYR A 55 -1.35 -27.60 25.47
CA TYR A 55 -1.74 -26.33 24.85
C TYR A 55 -2.47 -25.41 25.85
N PRO A 56 -2.03 -24.13 26.01
CA PRO A 56 -2.50 -23.22 27.08
C PRO A 56 -3.99 -22.91 27.03
N GLY A 57 -4.62 -23.05 25.85
CA GLY A 57 -6.04 -22.79 25.64
C GLY A 57 -6.96 -24.00 25.82
N PHE A 58 -6.44 -25.23 25.88
CA PHE A 58 -7.27 -26.42 25.64
C PHE A 58 -7.35 -27.47 26.74
N VAL A 59 -6.44 -27.58 27.73
CA VAL A 59 -6.69 -28.48 28.89
C VAL A 59 -6.00 -28.06 30.20
N ASN A 60 -6.81 -27.93 31.26
CA ASN A 60 -6.39 -27.91 32.68
C ASN A 60 -7.03 -29.12 33.40
N LYS A 61 -6.33 -29.75 34.36
CA LYS A 61 -6.86 -30.83 35.23
C LYS A 61 -8.08 -30.42 36.08
N SER A 62 -8.45 -29.14 36.06
CA SER A 62 -9.60 -28.57 36.74
C SER A 62 -10.93 -29.10 36.21
N GLN A 63 -11.96 -29.03 37.05
CA GLN A 63 -13.34 -29.33 36.67
C GLN A 63 -13.78 -28.53 35.43
N HIS A 64 -13.30 -27.28 35.30
CA HIS A 64 -13.57 -26.41 34.17
C HIS A 64 -12.97 -26.93 32.85
N GLY A 65 -11.74 -27.45 32.86
CA GLY A 65 -11.11 -28.04 31.66
C GLY A 65 -11.84 -29.29 31.18
N ARG A 66 -12.24 -30.17 32.09
CA ARG A 66 -13.07 -31.35 31.77
C ARG A 66 -14.44 -30.96 31.19
N GLN A 67 -15.06 -29.92 31.73
CA GLN A 67 -16.34 -29.43 31.22
C GLN A 67 -16.19 -28.82 29.81
N PHE A 68 -15.11 -28.08 29.56
CA PHE A 68 -14.81 -27.54 28.24
C PHE A 68 -14.60 -28.63 27.19
N MET A 69 -13.83 -29.68 27.52
CA MET A 69 -13.64 -30.85 26.65
C MET A 69 -14.97 -31.53 26.31
N LYS A 70 -15.85 -31.76 27.29
CA LYS A 70 -17.18 -32.35 27.05
C LYS A 70 -18.05 -31.47 26.16
N LEU A 71 -18.02 -30.16 26.35
CA LEU A 71 -18.74 -29.22 25.49
C LEU A 71 -18.22 -29.25 24.04
N ARG A 72 -16.89 -29.33 23.86
CA ARG A 72 -16.23 -29.45 22.56
C ARG A 72 -16.54 -30.77 21.88
N GLN A 73 -16.42 -31.89 22.58
CA GLN A 73 -16.83 -33.20 22.10
C GLN A 73 -18.29 -33.20 21.64
N GLY A 74 -19.20 -32.64 22.46
CA GLY A 74 -20.60 -32.50 22.09
C GLY A 74 -20.82 -31.63 20.84
N TYR A 75 -20.00 -30.61 20.62
CA TYR A 75 -20.02 -29.81 19.40
C TYR A 75 -19.54 -30.61 18.18
N PHE A 76 -18.44 -31.35 18.29
CA PHE A 76 -17.95 -32.20 17.21
C PHE A 76 -18.93 -33.33 16.85
N ARG A 77 -19.55 -33.96 17.85
CA ARG A 77 -20.62 -34.94 17.63
C ARG A 77 -21.79 -34.34 16.85
N ARG A 78 -22.17 -33.10 17.15
CA ARG A 78 -23.23 -32.41 16.39
C ARG A 78 -22.82 -32.20 14.93
N ILE A 79 -21.63 -31.66 14.69
CA ILE A 79 -21.11 -31.45 13.32
C ILE A 79 -21.07 -32.78 12.56
N TYR A 80 -20.50 -33.82 13.17
CA TYR A 80 -20.41 -35.16 12.57
C TYR A 80 -21.80 -35.73 12.27
N ALA A 81 -22.73 -35.67 13.22
CA ALA A 81 -24.08 -36.21 13.06
C ALA A 81 -24.90 -35.48 11.99
N THR A 82 -24.62 -34.20 11.73
CA THR A 82 -25.28 -33.41 10.68
C THR A 82 -24.51 -33.39 9.36
N SER A 83 -23.33 -34.00 9.31
CA SER A 83 -22.47 -34.00 8.13
C SER A 83 -22.88 -35.10 7.15
N GLU A 84 -23.02 -34.74 5.87
CA GLU A 84 -23.18 -35.70 4.78
C GLU A 84 -21.82 -36.20 4.24
N ASN A 85 -20.71 -35.61 4.71
CA ASN A 85 -19.37 -35.84 4.19
C ASN A 85 -18.48 -36.69 5.09
N LEU A 86 -18.70 -36.67 6.41
CA LEU A 86 -17.76 -37.20 7.40
C LEU A 86 -18.03 -38.63 7.89
N GLY A 87 -19.18 -39.24 7.56
CA GLY A 87 -19.64 -40.48 8.20
C GLY A 87 -18.81 -41.77 7.97
N ASP A 88 -18.00 -41.82 6.91
CA ASP A 88 -17.18 -43.00 6.54
C ASP A 88 -15.68 -42.68 6.61
N ILE A 89 -15.31 -41.59 7.29
CA ILE A 89 -13.91 -41.18 7.39
C ILE A 89 -13.18 -42.06 8.40
N LEU A 90 -12.05 -42.60 7.94
CA LEU A 90 -11.12 -43.38 8.73
C LEU A 90 -9.91 -42.53 9.09
N ILE A 91 -9.46 -42.62 10.32
CA ILE A 91 -8.17 -42.15 10.78
C ILE A 91 -7.18 -43.30 10.58
N THR A 92 -6.22 -43.08 9.69
CA THR A 92 -5.26 -44.09 9.22
C THR A 92 -3.84 -43.84 9.72
N GLY A 93 -3.62 -42.73 10.42
CA GLY A 93 -2.34 -42.41 11.02
C GLY A 93 -2.45 -41.41 12.16
N TYR A 94 -1.64 -41.62 13.20
CA TYR A 94 -1.51 -40.72 14.33
C TYR A 94 -0.05 -40.67 14.78
N MET A 95 0.51 -39.47 14.87
CA MET A 95 1.83 -39.23 15.45
C MET A 95 1.73 -38.09 16.46
N ASN A 96 2.31 -38.29 17.63
CA ASN A 96 2.43 -37.25 18.64
C ASN A 96 3.77 -37.41 19.33
N ASP A 97 4.76 -36.59 19.01
CA ASP A 97 6.11 -36.73 19.58
C ASP A 97 6.36 -35.78 20.77
N ASN A 98 5.29 -35.31 21.42
CA ASN A 98 5.42 -34.52 22.64
C ASN A 98 6.12 -35.31 23.76
N HIS A 99 6.93 -34.64 24.58
CA HIS A 99 7.42 -35.22 25.82
C HIS A 99 6.28 -35.42 26.83
N GLY A 100 6.28 -36.54 27.54
CA GLY A 100 5.38 -36.80 28.67
C GLY A 100 4.28 -37.81 28.33
N PRO A 101 3.30 -37.98 29.24
CA PRO A 101 2.38 -39.12 29.20
C PRO A 101 1.49 -39.18 27.96
N PHE A 102 1.41 -38.14 27.14
CA PHE A 102 0.53 -38.11 25.95
C PHE A 102 1.27 -37.97 24.61
N GLY A 103 2.60 -37.94 24.58
CA GLY A 103 3.34 -38.14 23.33
C GLY A 103 4.13 -39.45 23.31
N ASN A 104 4.85 -39.67 22.21
CA ASN A 104 5.49 -40.92 21.82
C ASN A 104 6.97 -40.96 22.23
N THR A 105 7.45 -39.93 22.95
CA THR A 105 8.84 -39.83 23.41
C THR A 105 8.94 -39.77 24.93
N LEU A 106 9.81 -40.61 25.48
CA LEU A 106 10.22 -40.58 26.89
C LEU A 106 11.36 -39.58 27.12
N GLU A 107 12.12 -39.25 26.07
CA GLU A 107 13.13 -38.19 26.08
C GLU A 107 12.42 -36.84 26.04
N LYS A 108 13.01 -35.81 26.66
CA LYS A 108 12.50 -34.44 26.65
C LYS A 108 13.16 -33.69 25.49
N PRO A 109 12.61 -33.72 24.27
CA PRO A 109 13.25 -33.08 23.13
C PRO A 109 13.00 -31.57 23.23
N LYS A 110 13.82 -30.79 22.52
CA LYS A 110 13.62 -29.34 22.38
C LYS A 110 12.39 -28.98 21.53
N THR A 111 11.77 -29.94 20.83
CA THR A 111 10.76 -29.71 19.77
C THR A 111 9.61 -30.72 19.83
N SER A 112 8.36 -30.29 19.58
CA SER A 112 7.22 -31.23 19.40
C SER A 112 6.27 -30.95 18.21
N PHE A 113 5.70 -32.02 17.67
CA PHE A 113 4.89 -32.16 16.47
C PHE A 113 3.79 -33.21 16.68
N VAL A 114 2.59 -32.91 16.17
CA VAL A 114 1.44 -33.81 16.16
C VAL A 114 0.85 -33.84 14.76
N GLY A 115 0.55 -35.04 14.27
CA GLY A 115 -0.06 -35.28 12.97
C GLY A 115 -1.18 -36.31 13.06
N LEU A 116 -2.26 -36.07 12.32
CA LEU A 116 -3.32 -37.05 12.06
C LEU A 116 -3.46 -37.22 10.55
N ALA A 117 -3.70 -38.46 10.11
CA ALA A 117 -3.99 -38.81 8.73
C ALA A 117 -5.38 -39.44 8.63
N PHE A 118 -6.12 -39.07 7.60
CA PHE A 118 -7.47 -39.51 7.31
C PHE A 118 -7.55 -40.08 5.90
N GLU A 119 -8.48 -41.00 5.68
CA GLU A 119 -8.83 -41.57 4.39
C GLU A 119 -10.33 -41.77 4.29
N ASP A 120 -10.89 -41.56 3.10
CA ASP A 120 -12.29 -41.87 2.79
C ASP A 120 -12.43 -43.12 1.90
N SER A 121 -13.67 -43.53 1.65
CA SER A 121 -13.98 -44.69 0.81
C SER A 121 -13.68 -44.49 -0.68
N GLU A 122 -13.42 -43.25 -1.12
CA GLU A 122 -13.02 -42.91 -2.49
C GLU A 122 -11.50 -42.81 -2.66
N ASN A 123 -10.72 -43.21 -1.64
CA ASN A 123 -9.25 -43.10 -1.60
C ASN A 123 -8.76 -41.65 -1.79
N ASN A 124 -9.52 -40.67 -1.28
CA ASN A 124 -9.00 -39.35 -0.96
C ASN A 124 -8.40 -39.38 0.46
N GLY A 125 -7.30 -38.66 0.65
CA GLY A 125 -6.60 -38.59 1.92
C GLY A 125 -6.51 -37.16 2.45
N ALA A 126 -6.45 -37.01 3.76
CA ALA A 126 -6.13 -35.74 4.40
C ALA A 126 -5.08 -35.92 5.50
N VAL A 127 -4.21 -34.93 5.69
CA VAL A 127 -3.38 -34.81 6.90
C VAL A 127 -3.65 -33.48 7.57
N THR A 128 -3.56 -33.46 8.90
CA THR A 128 -3.63 -32.23 9.70
C THR A 128 -2.45 -32.15 10.66
N PHE A 129 -1.91 -30.95 10.84
CA PHE A 129 -0.72 -30.71 11.65
C PHE A 129 -0.95 -29.76 12.81
N SER A 130 -0.26 -30.03 13.92
CA SER A 130 -0.05 -29.07 15.02
C SER A 130 1.42 -29.11 15.47
N GLY A 131 1.96 -27.96 15.84
CA GLY A 131 3.34 -27.80 16.30
C GLY A 131 3.41 -26.97 17.58
N CYS A 132 4.28 -27.35 18.51
CA CYS A 132 4.53 -26.61 19.75
C CYS A 132 6.04 -26.62 20.06
N GLU A 133 6.60 -25.48 20.45
CA GLU A 133 7.84 -25.43 21.23
C GLU A 133 7.40 -25.37 22.71
N GLN A 134 7.99 -26.19 23.59
CA GLN A 134 7.52 -26.30 24.98
C GLN A 134 7.44 -24.93 25.67
N MET A 135 6.23 -24.56 26.10
CA MET A 135 5.99 -23.38 26.92
C MET A 135 6.60 -23.54 28.31
N TYR A 136 7.71 -22.84 28.56
CA TYR A 136 8.09 -22.47 29.92
C TYR A 136 7.54 -21.06 30.23
N PRO A 137 7.26 -20.70 31.48
CA PRO A 137 6.72 -19.37 31.81
C PRO A 137 7.60 -18.20 31.34
N SER A 138 8.87 -18.46 31.02
CA SER A 138 9.81 -17.52 30.42
C SER A 138 9.84 -17.50 28.88
N SER A 139 8.93 -18.22 28.19
CA SER A 139 9.04 -18.51 26.75
C SER A 139 8.15 -17.68 25.82
N LEU A 140 7.47 -16.63 26.29
CA LEU A 140 6.84 -15.64 25.40
C LEU A 140 7.85 -15.08 24.35
N VAL A 141 9.13 -15.05 24.70
CA VAL A 141 10.24 -14.61 23.85
C VAL A 141 10.75 -15.71 22.90
N LEU A 142 10.57 -17.00 23.24
CA LEU A 142 11.08 -18.13 22.45
C LEU A 142 10.09 -18.57 21.35
N ASP A 143 8.78 -18.56 21.61
CA ASP A 143 7.76 -18.84 20.59
C ASP A 143 7.85 -17.79 19.46
N TRP A 144 8.09 -16.53 19.82
CA TRP A 144 8.39 -15.47 18.85
C TRP A 144 9.74 -15.67 18.15
N GLY A 145 10.74 -16.27 18.81
CA GLY A 145 12.05 -16.59 18.21
C GLY A 145 11.96 -17.67 17.14
N GLY A 146 11.22 -18.76 17.37
CA GLY A 146 10.95 -19.81 16.39
C GLY A 146 10.00 -19.37 15.27
N CYS A 147 9.02 -18.50 15.58
CA CYS A 147 8.20 -17.82 14.58
C CYS A 147 9.03 -16.85 13.70
N PHE A 148 9.93 -16.10 14.32
CA PHE A 148 10.84 -15.18 13.63
C PHE A 148 11.81 -15.94 12.73
N ALA A 149 12.44 -17.02 13.21
CA ALA A 149 13.32 -17.86 12.39
C ALA A 149 12.60 -18.53 11.20
N ALA A 150 11.36 -19.00 11.37
CA ALA A 150 10.54 -19.54 10.27
C ALA A 150 10.10 -18.45 9.27
N SER A 151 9.81 -17.24 9.74
CA SER A 151 9.55 -16.07 8.88
C SER A 151 10.80 -15.57 8.14
N LEU A 152 12.00 -15.92 8.63
CA LEU A 152 13.29 -15.71 7.96
C LEU A 152 13.67 -16.86 7.01
N GLY A 153 12.84 -17.90 6.89
CA GLY A 153 13.00 -18.98 5.92
C GLY A 153 13.93 -20.11 6.36
N VAL A 154 14.21 -20.22 7.66
CA VAL A 154 14.99 -21.32 8.22
C VAL A 154 14.13 -22.58 8.30
N ILE A 155 14.56 -23.65 7.61
CA ILE A 155 13.92 -24.97 7.68
C ILE A 155 14.21 -25.56 9.07
N THR A 156 13.17 -26.07 9.73
CA THR A 156 13.23 -26.61 11.09
C THR A 156 12.97 -28.11 11.11
N GLU A 157 13.30 -28.78 12.21
CA GLU A 157 13.01 -30.19 12.44
C GLU A 157 11.49 -30.51 12.30
N HIS A 158 10.61 -29.58 12.69
CA HIS A 158 9.16 -29.76 12.51
C HIS A 158 8.75 -29.83 11.03
N HIS A 159 9.45 -29.08 10.17
CA HIS A 159 9.21 -29.14 8.72
C HIS A 159 9.59 -30.50 8.16
N HIS A 160 10.73 -31.06 8.57
CA HIS A 160 11.13 -32.41 8.18
C HIS A 160 10.16 -33.48 8.67
N ARG A 161 9.64 -33.36 9.90
CA ARG A 161 8.63 -34.28 10.45
C ARG A 161 7.30 -34.19 9.73
N ALA A 162 6.81 -32.98 9.44
CA ALA A 162 5.58 -32.77 8.67
C ALA A 162 5.68 -33.39 7.26
N MET A 163 6.82 -33.19 6.58
CA MET A 163 7.09 -33.82 5.28
C MET A 163 7.11 -35.34 5.37
N SER A 164 7.83 -35.90 6.34
CA SER A 164 7.95 -37.35 6.49
C SER A 164 6.60 -38.00 6.81
N PHE A 165 5.79 -37.36 7.66
CA PHE A 165 4.44 -37.80 7.98
C PHE A 165 3.53 -37.74 6.75
N TYR A 166 3.56 -36.64 5.98
CA TYR A 166 2.81 -36.52 4.74
C TYR A 166 3.20 -37.63 3.75
N ASP A 167 4.50 -37.81 3.49
CA ASP A 167 4.99 -38.78 2.50
C ASP A 167 4.58 -40.22 2.87
N ALA A 168 4.70 -40.60 4.15
CA ALA A 168 4.31 -41.92 4.63
C ALA A 168 2.80 -42.17 4.51
N HIS A 169 1.96 -41.18 4.86
CA HIS A 169 0.51 -41.35 4.92
C HIS A 169 -0.23 -40.96 3.65
N MET A 170 0.43 -40.33 2.67
CA MET A 170 -0.14 -40.05 1.34
C MET A 170 0.36 -41.02 0.26
N GLN A 171 1.32 -41.88 0.57
CA GLN A 171 1.75 -42.95 -0.33
C GLN A 171 0.56 -43.89 -0.63
N GLY A 172 0.21 -44.11 -1.89
CA GLY A 172 -0.94 -44.96 -2.26
C GLY A 172 -2.32 -44.27 -2.17
N ILE A 173 -2.35 -42.96 -1.89
CA ILE A 173 -3.56 -42.13 -2.10
C ILE A 173 -3.56 -41.64 -3.55
N PHE A 174 -4.51 -42.12 -4.35
CA PHE A 174 -4.70 -41.78 -5.75
C PHE A 174 -5.73 -40.66 -5.96
N GLY A 175 -6.67 -40.51 -5.02
CA GLY A 175 -7.64 -39.41 -4.98
C GLY A 175 -7.02 -38.08 -4.56
N GLU A 176 -7.83 -37.16 -4.02
CA GLU A 176 -7.36 -35.86 -3.55
C GLU A 176 -6.50 -35.99 -2.28
N ARG A 177 -5.44 -35.19 -2.18
CA ARG A 177 -4.49 -35.17 -1.06
C ARG A 177 -4.56 -33.84 -0.34
N ASN A 178 -5.23 -33.82 0.80
CA ASN A 178 -5.56 -32.60 1.52
C ASN A 178 -4.62 -32.35 2.69
N ILE A 179 -4.17 -31.11 2.86
CA ILE A 179 -3.25 -30.69 3.92
C ILE A 179 -3.91 -29.59 4.74
N LEU A 180 -4.16 -29.84 6.02
CA LEU A 180 -4.82 -28.89 6.90
C LEU A 180 -3.84 -28.40 7.97
N GLY A 181 -3.89 -27.12 8.29
CA GLY A 181 -3.09 -26.57 9.39
C GLY A 181 -3.64 -25.29 10.01
N HIS A 182 -3.51 -25.17 11.32
CA HIS A 182 -3.86 -23.97 12.08
C HIS A 182 -2.61 -23.41 12.78
N SER A 183 -2.46 -22.09 12.86
CA SER A 183 -1.34 -21.46 13.58
C SER A 183 0.04 -21.97 13.10
N LYS A 184 0.90 -22.46 14.00
CA LYS A 184 2.17 -23.14 13.64
C LYS A 184 1.95 -24.35 12.72
N GLY A 185 0.88 -25.12 12.92
CA GLY A 185 0.50 -26.21 12.03
C GLY A 185 0.21 -25.75 10.60
N GLY A 186 -0.30 -24.53 10.44
CA GLY A 186 -0.49 -23.89 9.13
C GLY A 186 0.83 -23.53 8.43
N ASN A 187 1.88 -23.19 9.18
CA ASN A 187 3.24 -23.00 8.64
C ASN A 187 3.78 -24.31 8.05
N LEU A 188 3.61 -25.40 8.80
CA LEU A 188 4.01 -26.75 8.38
C LEU A 188 3.20 -27.21 7.17
N ALA A 189 1.88 -26.99 7.17
CA ALA A 189 1.01 -27.29 6.04
C ALA A 189 1.42 -26.51 4.78
N THR A 190 1.72 -25.22 4.92
CA THR A 190 2.24 -24.38 3.82
C THR A 190 3.54 -24.95 3.27
N TYR A 191 4.49 -25.31 4.14
CA TYR A 191 5.76 -25.90 3.72
C TYR A 191 5.58 -27.24 3.00
N VAL A 192 4.73 -28.14 3.51
CA VAL A 192 4.45 -29.42 2.85
C VAL A 192 3.84 -29.20 1.47
N PHE A 193 2.84 -28.32 1.37
CA PHE A 193 2.18 -28.00 0.11
C PHE A 193 3.17 -27.51 -0.94
N ILE A 194 3.99 -26.49 -0.63
CA ILE A 194 4.95 -25.93 -1.61
C ILE A 194 6.07 -26.92 -2.00
N ASN A 195 6.30 -27.99 -1.24
CA ASN A 195 7.28 -29.02 -1.55
C ASN A 195 6.66 -30.30 -2.16
N ARG A 196 5.32 -30.38 -2.26
CA ARG A 196 4.56 -31.52 -2.84
C ARG A 196 3.47 -31.01 -3.77
N LEU A 197 3.89 -30.36 -4.85
CA LEU A 197 3.01 -29.71 -5.83
C LEU A 197 2.33 -30.67 -6.83
N HIS A 198 1.74 -31.76 -6.36
CA HIS A 198 0.94 -32.63 -7.24
C HIS A 198 -0.41 -31.97 -7.58
N GLN A 199 -0.95 -32.24 -8.77
CA GLN A 199 -2.22 -31.63 -9.23
C GLN A 199 -3.41 -31.93 -8.30
N ASN A 200 -3.44 -33.11 -7.70
CA ASN A 200 -4.47 -33.54 -6.75
C ASN A 200 -4.19 -33.11 -5.30
N THR A 201 -3.12 -32.34 -5.04
CA THR A 201 -2.80 -31.88 -3.69
C THR A 201 -3.41 -30.51 -3.44
N ARG A 202 -4.15 -30.38 -2.32
CA ARG A 202 -4.72 -29.11 -1.86
C ARG A 202 -4.33 -28.84 -0.40
N ALA A 203 -4.42 -27.59 0.03
CA ALA A 203 -4.20 -27.21 1.42
C ALA A 203 -5.19 -26.16 1.92
N TYR A 204 -5.53 -26.25 3.20
CA TYR A 204 -6.43 -25.36 3.91
C TYR A 204 -5.79 -24.91 5.23
N CYS A 205 -5.39 -23.65 5.29
CA CYS A 205 -4.64 -23.05 6.37
C CYS A 205 -5.47 -21.97 7.07
N VAL A 206 -5.52 -21.98 8.41
CA VAL A 206 -6.25 -20.97 9.22
C VAL A 206 -5.31 -20.30 10.20
N ASN A 207 -5.29 -18.97 10.23
CA ASN A 207 -4.40 -18.14 11.06
C ASN A 207 -2.96 -18.65 11.06
N ALA A 208 -2.50 -19.15 9.92
CA ALA A 208 -1.22 -19.80 9.86
C ALA A 208 -0.11 -18.79 10.16
N GLN A 209 0.94 -19.26 10.81
CA GLN A 209 2.19 -18.51 10.81
C GLN A 209 2.77 -18.64 9.40
N PRO A 210 3.02 -17.54 8.70
CA PRO A 210 3.39 -17.65 7.30
C PRO A 210 4.82 -18.15 7.11
N TYR A 211 5.01 -18.79 5.98
CA TYR A 211 6.31 -19.25 5.54
C TYR A 211 7.01 -18.13 4.77
N CYS A 212 8.34 -18.02 4.88
CA CYS A 212 9.10 -16.94 4.26
C CYS A 212 8.91 -16.92 2.74
N TRP A 213 8.27 -15.86 2.23
CA TRP A 213 8.01 -15.69 0.80
C TRP A 213 9.29 -15.65 -0.05
N TYR A 214 10.36 -15.05 0.50
CA TYR A 214 11.61 -14.84 -0.23
C TYR A 214 12.43 -16.12 -0.44
N THR A 215 12.23 -17.16 0.38
CA THR A 215 12.90 -18.46 0.19
C THR A 215 12.21 -19.37 -0.82
N MET A 216 11.02 -18.98 -1.32
CA MET A 216 10.26 -19.76 -2.29
C MET A 216 10.69 -19.48 -3.73
N ASN A 217 10.73 -20.52 -4.56
CA ASN A 217 10.87 -20.34 -6.00
C ASN A 217 9.54 -19.92 -6.66
N ASN A 218 9.57 -19.57 -7.94
CA ASN A 218 8.38 -19.08 -8.65
C ASN A 218 7.25 -20.12 -8.71
N ALA A 219 7.55 -21.40 -8.94
CA ALA A 219 6.52 -22.44 -8.99
C ALA A 219 5.80 -22.60 -7.63
N GLN A 220 6.54 -22.46 -6.54
CA GLN A 220 5.98 -22.49 -5.17
C GLN A 220 5.10 -21.28 -4.90
N LYS A 221 5.56 -20.08 -5.28
CA LYS A 221 4.78 -18.83 -5.16
C LYS A 221 3.49 -18.89 -5.96
N GLU A 222 3.56 -19.37 -7.19
CA GLU A 222 2.38 -19.51 -8.05
C GLU A 222 1.42 -20.57 -7.52
N ALA A 223 1.92 -21.69 -7.00
CA ALA A 223 1.06 -22.70 -6.39
C ALA A 223 0.22 -22.16 -5.22
N LEU A 224 0.81 -21.32 -4.37
CA LEU A 224 0.10 -20.67 -3.26
C LEU A 224 -1.00 -19.72 -3.74
N LYS A 225 -0.96 -19.27 -5.00
CA LYS A 225 -1.97 -18.41 -5.63
C LYS A 225 -3.11 -19.20 -6.30
N THR A 226 -3.02 -20.53 -6.38
CA THR A 226 -4.04 -21.40 -7.02
C THR A 226 -5.19 -21.78 -6.07
N ASP A 227 -6.33 -22.21 -6.62
CA ASP A 227 -7.47 -22.78 -5.89
C ASP A 227 -7.14 -24.03 -5.05
N ARG A 228 -5.97 -24.63 -5.28
CA ARG A 228 -5.43 -25.72 -4.46
C ARG A 228 -4.90 -25.24 -3.11
N PHE A 229 -4.75 -23.94 -2.88
CA PHE A 229 -4.25 -23.40 -1.62
C PHE A 229 -5.19 -22.34 -1.06
N GLU A 230 -5.79 -22.66 0.08
CA GLU A 230 -6.69 -21.78 0.81
C GLU A 230 -6.07 -21.32 2.13
N TYR A 231 -6.02 -20.00 2.34
CA TYR A 231 -5.43 -19.38 3.52
C TYR A 231 -6.39 -18.37 4.15
N ILE A 232 -6.87 -18.67 5.35
CA ILE A 232 -7.90 -17.89 6.04
C ILE A 232 -7.29 -17.19 7.24
N VAL A 233 -7.61 -15.91 7.42
CA VAL A 233 -7.17 -15.11 8.55
C VAL A 233 -8.38 -14.61 9.34
N HIS A 234 -8.36 -14.70 10.65
CA HIS A 234 -9.37 -14.10 11.51
C HIS A 234 -9.13 -12.59 11.62
N ALA A 235 -10.19 -11.80 11.60
CA ALA A 235 -10.09 -10.35 11.68
C ALA A 235 -9.33 -9.93 12.94
N ASP A 236 -8.50 -8.90 12.80
CA ASP A 236 -7.69 -8.31 13.89
C ASP A 236 -6.61 -9.21 14.51
N ASP A 237 -6.43 -10.45 14.03
CA ASP A 237 -5.41 -11.37 14.54
C ASP A 237 -3.99 -10.78 14.36
N PRO A 238 -3.12 -10.79 15.39
CA PRO A 238 -1.79 -10.19 15.31
C PRO A 238 -0.85 -10.91 14.34
N THR A 239 -1.06 -12.20 14.07
CA THR A 239 -0.27 -12.94 13.06
C THR A 239 -0.44 -12.35 11.67
N ARG A 240 -1.57 -11.67 11.39
CA ARG A 240 -1.78 -10.85 10.20
C ARG A 240 -0.80 -9.68 10.10
N LYS A 241 -0.48 -9.03 11.22
CA LYS A 241 0.41 -7.86 11.27
C LYS A 241 1.88 -8.26 11.22
N ALA A 242 2.21 -9.43 11.76
CA ALA A 242 3.58 -9.94 11.78
C ALA A 242 4.08 -10.35 10.39
N SER A 243 3.19 -10.59 9.43
CA SER A 243 3.58 -11.14 8.14
C SER A 243 2.46 -10.99 7.10
N TYR A 244 2.54 -9.91 6.33
CA TYR A 244 1.71 -9.73 5.14
C TYR A 244 2.16 -10.73 4.07
N VAL A 245 1.30 -11.70 3.73
CA VAL A 245 1.56 -12.66 2.65
C VAL A 245 0.54 -12.49 1.54
N SER A 246 1.01 -12.43 0.30
CA SER A 246 0.19 -12.09 -0.89
C SER A 246 -0.79 -13.20 -1.34
N TYR A 247 -0.94 -14.26 -0.55
CA TYR A 247 -1.72 -15.46 -0.89
C TYR A 247 -2.85 -15.75 0.12
N ILE A 248 -3.26 -14.75 0.91
CA ILE A 248 -4.46 -14.86 1.76
C ILE A 248 -5.70 -14.98 0.88
N SER A 249 -6.50 -16.02 1.12
CA SER A 249 -7.73 -16.32 0.37
C SER A 249 -8.96 -15.64 0.97
N ARG A 250 -9.14 -15.69 2.29
CA ARG A 250 -10.32 -15.10 2.98
C ARG A 250 -9.94 -14.48 4.33
N THR A 251 -10.67 -13.45 4.74
CA THR A 251 -10.71 -12.97 6.14
C THR A 251 -12.05 -13.32 6.77
N ALA A 252 -12.04 -13.97 7.93
CA ALA A 252 -13.23 -14.29 8.71
C ALA A 252 -13.42 -13.28 9.85
N PRO A 253 -14.61 -12.67 10.02
CA PRO A 253 -14.87 -11.76 11.12
C PRO A 253 -14.93 -12.52 12.45
N LEU A 254 -14.47 -11.85 13.51
CA LEU A 254 -14.59 -12.35 14.87
C LEU A 254 -16.05 -12.33 15.35
N ASN A 255 -16.44 -13.37 16.08
CA ASN A 255 -17.74 -13.45 16.73
C ASN A 255 -17.85 -12.43 17.90
N ARG A 256 -19.07 -12.26 18.43
CA ARG A 256 -19.36 -11.24 19.45
C ARG A 256 -18.59 -11.45 20.76
N TYR A 257 -18.23 -12.70 21.07
CA TYR A 257 -17.48 -13.05 22.28
C TYR A 257 -16.00 -12.72 22.12
N ALA A 258 -15.41 -13.09 20.99
CA ALA A 258 -14.04 -12.77 20.59
C ALA A 258 -13.76 -11.27 20.57
N LYS A 259 -14.67 -10.47 19.97
CA LYS A 259 -14.55 -9.00 19.87
C LYS A 259 -14.42 -8.29 21.22
N LYS A 260 -14.92 -8.89 22.31
CA LYS A 260 -14.84 -8.34 23.66
C LYS A 260 -13.56 -8.75 24.41
N ARG A 261 -12.79 -9.71 23.90
CA ARG A 261 -11.59 -10.27 24.54
C ARG A 261 -10.41 -10.25 23.57
N PHE A 262 -9.61 -9.18 23.66
CA PHE A 262 -8.45 -8.95 22.79
C PHE A 262 -7.33 -10.01 22.91
N ILE A 263 -7.40 -10.92 23.90
CA ILE A 263 -6.27 -11.77 24.31
C ILE A 263 -6.29 -13.13 23.60
N ASN A 264 -7.39 -13.54 22.93
CA ASN A 264 -7.50 -14.90 22.39
C ASN A 264 -8.18 -14.99 21.02
N ILE A 265 -7.95 -14.01 20.14
CA ILE A 265 -8.55 -13.91 18.79
C ILE A 265 -8.00 -14.91 17.76
N HIS A 266 -7.06 -15.77 18.18
CA HIS A 266 -6.32 -16.72 17.35
C HIS A 266 -6.92 -18.14 17.35
N GLY A 267 -8.03 -18.36 18.04
CA GLY A 267 -8.63 -19.69 18.21
C GLY A 267 -9.67 -20.04 17.14
N LEU A 268 -9.82 -21.33 16.84
CA LEU A 268 -10.87 -21.85 15.93
C LEU A 268 -12.31 -21.58 16.44
N ALA A 269 -12.46 -21.23 17.73
CA ALA A 269 -13.71 -20.88 18.40
C ALA A 269 -14.22 -19.45 18.11
N GLU A 270 -13.37 -18.60 17.54
CA GLU A 270 -13.57 -17.15 17.57
C GLU A 270 -14.34 -16.62 16.35
N VAL A 271 -14.76 -17.52 15.45
CA VAL A 271 -15.55 -17.23 14.26
C VAL A 271 -16.95 -17.83 14.37
N ASN A 272 -17.87 -17.40 13.52
CA ASN A 272 -19.20 -17.98 13.39
C ASN A 272 -19.32 -18.76 12.08
N PHE A 273 -20.24 -19.72 12.07
CA PHE A 273 -20.68 -20.41 10.86
C PHE A 273 -22.16 -20.09 10.61
N ASP A 274 -22.52 -19.93 9.35
CA ASP A 274 -23.91 -19.78 8.94
C ASP A 274 -24.69 -21.11 9.05
N ALA A 275 -25.99 -21.05 8.74
CA ALA A 275 -26.86 -22.23 8.80
C ALA A 275 -26.45 -23.36 7.83
N PHE A 276 -25.58 -23.08 6.86
CA PHE A 276 -25.06 -24.03 5.88
C PHE A 276 -23.64 -24.51 6.24
N GLY A 277 -23.08 -24.09 7.38
CA GLY A 277 -21.75 -24.49 7.82
C GLY A 277 -20.60 -23.74 7.16
N ASN A 278 -20.87 -22.63 6.44
CA ASN A 278 -19.83 -21.76 5.88
C ASN A 278 -19.44 -20.68 6.89
N LEU A 279 -18.21 -20.15 6.81
CA LEU A 279 -17.78 -19.06 7.68
C LEU A 279 -18.61 -17.78 7.46
N GLU A 280 -19.32 -17.35 8.50
CA GLU A 280 -20.25 -16.22 8.45
C GLU A 280 -19.51 -14.89 8.23
N GLY A 281 -19.98 -14.08 7.27
CA GLY A 281 -19.47 -12.73 7.03
C GLY A 281 -18.03 -12.68 6.53
N THR A 282 -17.53 -13.78 5.95
CA THR A 282 -16.19 -13.83 5.38
C THR A 282 -16.02 -12.85 4.23
N ARG A 283 -14.90 -12.13 4.25
CA ARG A 283 -14.42 -11.31 3.13
C ARG A 283 -13.45 -12.15 2.32
N VAL A 284 -13.80 -12.46 1.07
CA VAL A 284 -12.84 -13.07 0.14
C VAL A 284 -11.79 -12.02 -0.23
N ILE A 285 -10.52 -12.38 -0.08
CA ILE A 285 -9.36 -11.55 -0.45
C ILE A 285 -8.84 -11.97 -1.82
N ARG A 286 -8.90 -13.27 -2.13
CA ARG A 286 -8.56 -13.83 -3.44
C ARG A 286 -9.70 -14.73 -3.90
N GLU A 287 -10.41 -14.33 -4.95
CA GLU A 287 -11.39 -15.20 -5.61
C GLU A 287 -10.66 -16.20 -6.52
N THR A 288 -11.07 -17.47 -6.47
CA THR A 288 -10.50 -18.56 -7.27
C THR A 288 -11.41 -18.87 -8.46
N THR A 289 -10.80 -19.18 -9.61
CA THR A 289 -11.43 -19.30 -10.94
C THR A 289 -12.61 -20.30 -11.02
N ASP A 290 -12.70 -21.29 -10.11
CA ASP A 290 -13.75 -22.31 -10.14
C ASP A 290 -15.03 -21.93 -9.36
N SER A 291 -14.96 -21.08 -8.33
CA SER A 291 -16.17 -20.55 -7.67
C SER A 291 -16.87 -19.49 -8.52
N LEU A 292 -16.11 -18.80 -9.38
CA LEU A 292 -16.63 -17.95 -10.45
C LEU A 292 -17.52 -18.77 -11.40
N LYS A 293 -17.04 -19.92 -11.88
CA LYS A 293 -17.83 -20.80 -12.78
C LYS A 293 -19.13 -21.33 -12.15
N SER A 294 -19.15 -21.66 -10.86
CA SER A 294 -20.36 -22.19 -10.21
C SER A 294 -21.40 -21.11 -9.84
N ARG A 295 -20.96 -19.87 -9.56
CA ARG A 295 -21.86 -18.72 -9.35
C ARG A 295 -22.46 -18.20 -10.66
N ILE A 296 -21.66 -18.16 -11.74
CA ILE A 296 -22.09 -17.68 -13.06
C ILE A 296 -23.29 -18.47 -13.60
N PHE A 297 -23.45 -19.75 -13.26
CA PHE A 297 -24.56 -20.58 -13.75
C PHE A 297 -25.88 -20.46 -12.96
N LYS A 298 -25.91 -19.84 -11.76
CA LYS A 298 -27.12 -19.76 -10.93
C LYS A 298 -27.76 -18.37 -10.84
N ASP A 299 -27.01 -17.30 -11.10
CA ASP A 299 -27.51 -15.93 -10.95
C ASP A 299 -27.92 -15.26 -12.28
N PHE A 300 -28.14 -16.05 -13.34
CA PHE A 300 -28.62 -15.54 -14.64
C PHE A 300 -30.12 -15.18 -14.63
N THR A 301 -30.51 -14.23 -13.76
CA THR A 301 -31.73 -13.42 -13.93
C THR A 301 -31.56 -12.03 -13.29
N ALA A 302 -31.26 -11.04 -14.14
CA ALA A 302 -31.80 -9.67 -14.19
C ALA A 302 -30.74 -8.54 -14.33
N GLU A 303 -30.85 -7.84 -15.46
CA GLU A 303 -30.38 -6.49 -15.83
C GLU A 303 -28.84 -6.25 -15.98
N ARG A 304 -28.43 -6.09 -17.25
CA ARG A 304 -27.05 -5.90 -17.73
C ARG A 304 -26.38 -4.64 -17.15
N ARG A 305 -25.51 -4.86 -16.16
CA ARG A 305 -24.21 -4.18 -16.05
C ARG A 305 -23.16 -5.11 -16.67
N LEU A 306 -22.14 -4.56 -17.34
CA LEU A 306 -21.01 -5.37 -17.79
C LEU A 306 -20.42 -6.08 -16.56
N ASN A 307 -20.19 -7.37 -16.67
CA ASN A 307 -19.54 -8.11 -15.58
C ASN A 307 -18.05 -7.71 -15.50
N HIS A 308 -17.39 -8.07 -14.39
CA HIS A 308 -15.98 -7.72 -14.15
C HIS A 308 -15.05 -8.12 -15.32
N ASP A 309 -15.27 -9.32 -15.89
CA ASP A 309 -14.47 -9.85 -16.98
C ASP A 309 -14.69 -9.08 -18.29
N GLU A 310 -15.95 -8.72 -18.60
CA GLU A 310 -16.30 -7.89 -19.75
C GLU A 310 -15.66 -6.49 -19.66
N CYS A 311 -15.68 -5.87 -18.48
CA CYS A 311 -15.00 -4.60 -18.23
C CYS A 311 -13.48 -4.73 -18.44
N MET A 312 -12.87 -5.80 -17.93
CA MET A 312 -11.43 -6.03 -18.07
C MET A 312 -11.01 -6.35 -19.51
N GLU A 313 -11.77 -7.15 -20.24
CA GLU A 313 -11.51 -7.45 -21.66
C GLU A 313 -11.57 -6.17 -22.51
N GLN A 314 -12.63 -5.38 -22.32
CA GLN A 314 -12.80 -4.11 -23.03
C GLN A 314 -11.65 -3.15 -22.69
N PHE A 315 -11.31 -3.01 -21.41
CA PHE A 315 -10.22 -2.15 -20.98
C PHE A 315 -8.87 -2.58 -21.56
N GLN A 316 -8.53 -3.87 -21.50
CA GLN A 316 -7.30 -4.42 -22.04
C GLN A 316 -7.15 -4.14 -23.54
N SER A 317 -8.23 -4.31 -24.30
CA SER A 317 -8.26 -3.96 -25.73
C SER A 317 -7.95 -2.49 -25.98
N GLN A 318 -8.49 -1.58 -25.16
CA GLN A 318 -8.24 -0.13 -25.29
C GLN A 318 -6.79 0.26 -24.96
N ILE A 319 -6.21 -0.30 -23.89
CA ILE A 319 -4.87 0.09 -23.45
C ILE A 319 -3.76 -0.53 -24.30
N GLN A 320 -3.97 -1.71 -24.89
CA GLN A 320 -2.98 -2.36 -25.76
C GLN A 320 -2.71 -1.55 -27.05
N ALA A 321 -3.67 -0.74 -27.50
CA ALA A 321 -3.50 0.17 -28.63
C ALA A 321 -2.74 1.46 -28.29
N SER A 322 -2.44 1.72 -27.01
CA SER A 322 -1.80 2.95 -26.57
C SER A 322 -0.28 2.89 -26.68
N THR A 323 0.30 3.73 -27.55
CA THR A 323 1.75 3.85 -27.73
C THR A 323 2.39 4.98 -26.92
N ALA A 324 1.60 5.81 -26.25
CA ALA A 324 2.05 6.95 -25.45
C ALA A 324 1.58 6.83 -23.99
N ILE A 325 2.51 6.90 -23.03
CA ILE A 325 2.21 6.85 -21.58
C ILE A 325 1.08 7.79 -21.13
N PRO A 326 1.05 9.10 -21.46
CA PRO A 326 0.03 10.00 -20.93
C PRO A 326 -1.35 9.66 -21.49
N ARG A 327 -1.41 9.09 -22.69
CA ARG A 327 -2.66 8.56 -23.24
C ARG A 327 -3.07 7.30 -22.49
N LEU A 328 -2.14 6.38 -22.24
CA LEU A 328 -2.38 5.19 -21.41
C LEU A 328 -2.91 5.56 -20.01
N LEU A 329 -2.24 6.50 -19.31
CA LEU A 329 -2.62 6.97 -17.99
C LEU A 329 -3.98 7.68 -18.00
N SER A 330 -4.21 8.60 -18.95
CA SER A 330 -5.50 9.30 -19.07
C SER A 330 -6.63 8.33 -19.39
N THR A 331 -6.46 7.45 -20.38
CA THR A 331 -7.48 6.45 -20.77
C THR A 331 -7.81 5.53 -19.59
N THR A 332 -6.81 5.13 -18.80
CA THR A 332 -7.04 4.35 -17.58
C THR A 332 -7.89 5.10 -16.58
N MET A 333 -7.59 6.37 -16.30
CA MET A 333 -8.40 7.19 -15.38
C MET A 333 -9.83 7.42 -15.91
N ASP A 334 -9.99 7.66 -17.21
CA ASP A 334 -11.28 7.90 -17.85
C ASP A 334 -12.17 6.64 -17.78
N GLU A 335 -11.60 5.45 -18.06
CA GLU A 335 -12.31 4.18 -17.95
C GLU A 335 -12.68 3.87 -16.49
N LEU A 336 -11.74 4.05 -15.55
CA LEU A 336 -12.00 3.86 -14.12
C LEU A 336 -13.16 4.74 -13.62
N LEU A 337 -13.16 6.03 -13.98
CA LEU A 337 -14.25 6.94 -13.65
C LEU A 337 -15.60 6.49 -14.20
N MET A 338 -15.61 5.91 -15.40
CA MET A 338 -16.80 5.40 -16.05
C MET A 338 -17.32 4.13 -15.34
N VAL A 339 -16.47 3.11 -15.20
CA VAL A 339 -16.90 1.79 -14.70
C VAL A 339 -17.19 1.77 -13.20
N THR A 340 -16.52 2.61 -12.40
CA THR A 340 -16.78 2.70 -10.96
C THR A 340 -17.76 3.81 -10.60
N GLU A 341 -18.17 4.63 -11.57
CA GLU A 341 -18.95 5.86 -11.36
C GLU A 341 -18.30 6.80 -10.32
N ALA A 342 -16.95 6.88 -10.29
CA ALA A 342 -16.25 7.78 -9.39
C ALA A 342 -16.51 9.26 -9.76
N LEU A 343 -16.47 10.13 -8.75
CA LEU A 343 -16.64 11.58 -8.93
C LEU A 343 -15.35 12.23 -9.42
N ALA A 344 -14.21 11.79 -8.88
CA ALA A 344 -12.90 12.26 -9.29
C ALA A 344 -11.86 11.13 -9.29
N ALA A 345 -10.85 11.28 -10.15
CA ALA A 345 -9.66 10.43 -10.18
C ALA A 345 -8.41 11.30 -10.16
N ILE A 346 -7.39 10.88 -9.41
CA ILE A 346 -6.10 11.56 -9.31
C ILE A 346 -4.99 10.54 -9.49
N LEU A 347 -4.02 10.86 -10.35
CA LEU A 347 -2.78 10.12 -10.45
C LEU A 347 -1.69 10.89 -9.73
N TRP A 348 -1.14 10.31 -8.67
CA TRP A 348 -0.07 10.84 -7.82
C TRP A 348 1.28 10.29 -8.24
N LEU A 349 2.31 11.12 -8.19
CA LEU A 349 3.71 10.70 -8.33
C LEU A 349 4.49 11.04 -7.07
N LYS A 350 5.49 10.21 -6.76
CA LYS A 350 6.43 10.38 -5.68
C LYS A 350 7.64 11.21 -6.14
N ASP A 351 8.06 12.14 -5.30
CA ASP A 351 9.26 12.98 -5.48
C ASP A 351 9.87 13.32 -4.10
N SER A 352 10.92 14.12 -4.07
CA SER A 352 11.63 14.54 -2.87
C SER A 352 12.11 15.98 -2.97
N ASP A 353 12.08 16.69 -1.85
CA ASP A 353 12.67 18.02 -1.69
C ASP A 353 13.52 18.06 -0.40
N GLY A 354 14.07 19.23 -0.06
CA GLY A 354 14.89 19.39 1.16
C GLY A 354 14.20 19.05 2.49
N LYS A 355 12.87 18.82 2.50
CA LYS A 355 12.10 18.37 3.67
C LYS A 355 11.75 16.87 3.62
N GLY A 356 12.29 16.13 2.64
CA GLY A 356 12.07 14.69 2.47
C GLY A 356 11.12 14.35 1.32
N ALA A 357 10.71 13.07 1.25
CA ALA A 357 9.84 12.56 0.20
C ALA A 357 8.39 13.08 0.34
N TYR A 358 7.74 13.30 -0.80
CA TYR A 358 6.34 13.72 -0.91
C TYR A 358 5.70 13.14 -2.18
N ILE A 359 4.38 13.16 -2.25
CA ILE A 359 3.63 12.89 -3.47
C ILE A 359 2.93 14.16 -3.96
N TYR A 360 2.71 14.24 -5.26
CA TYR A 360 2.07 15.39 -5.91
C TYR A 360 1.25 14.90 -7.11
N PRO A 361 0.12 15.54 -7.43
CA PRO A 361 -0.76 15.08 -8.49
C PRO A 361 -0.14 15.37 -9.87
N LEU A 362 -0.08 14.35 -10.72
CA LEU A 362 0.30 14.42 -12.12
C LEU A 362 -0.88 14.71 -13.02
N LEU A 363 -1.97 13.98 -12.82
CA LEU A 363 -3.20 14.12 -13.59
C LEU A 363 -4.37 14.16 -12.60
N ILE A 364 -5.31 15.05 -12.86
CA ILE A 364 -6.54 15.17 -12.09
C ILE A 364 -7.70 15.18 -13.08
N LYS A 365 -8.65 14.28 -12.86
CA LYS A 365 -9.93 14.22 -13.56
C LYS A 365 -11.00 14.55 -12.53
N SER A 366 -11.27 15.84 -12.36
CA SER A 366 -12.22 16.37 -11.37
C SER A 366 -12.88 17.64 -11.93
N PRO A 367 -14.13 17.96 -11.53
CA PRO A 367 -14.76 19.25 -11.82
C PRO A 367 -13.99 20.47 -11.26
N ALA A 368 -13.15 20.28 -10.24
CA ALA A 368 -12.32 21.31 -9.61
C ALA A 368 -10.84 20.90 -9.67
N ALA A 369 -10.09 21.41 -10.66
CA ALA A 369 -8.74 20.93 -10.97
C ALA A 369 -7.62 21.97 -10.76
N ASP A 370 -7.89 23.26 -10.88
CA ASP A 370 -6.82 24.25 -11.12
C ASP A 370 -5.95 24.56 -9.88
N GLU A 371 -6.51 24.56 -8.66
CA GLU A 371 -5.74 24.82 -7.43
C GLU A 371 -5.06 23.58 -6.85
N PHE A 372 -5.54 22.38 -7.21
CA PHE A 372 -5.13 21.12 -6.60
C PHE A 372 -3.75 20.63 -7.07
N TYR A 373 -3.28 21.06 -8.25
CA TYR A 373 -1.95 20.68 -8.78
C TYR A 373 -0.76 21.11 -7.92
N GLN A 374 -0.96 22.01 -6.95
CA GLN A 374 0.07 22.48 -6.04
C GLN A 374 0.26 21.61 -4.79
N LEU A 375 -0.65 20.66 -4.54
CA LEU A 375 -0.64 19.91 -3.29
C LEU A 375 0.59 18.98 -3.21
N LYS A 376 1.25 19.02 -2.06
CA LYS A 376 2.31 18.08 -1.69
C LYS A 376 1.88 17.30 -0.45
N LEU A 377 1.64 16.01 -0.59
CA LEU A 377 1.31 15.15 0.55
C LEU A 377 2.55 14.38 1.00
N ARG A 378 2.87 14.46 2.28
CA ARG A 378 3.98 13.71 2.89
C ARG A 378 3.44 12.50 3.64
N LYS A 379 4.34 11.57 4.03
CA LYS A 379 3.98 10.40 4.84
C LYS A 379 3.07 10.80 6.01
N GLY A 380 1.96 10.08 6.16
CA GLY A 380 0.93 10.33 7.17
C GLY A 380 -0.14 11.37 6.79
N ASN A 381 -0.08 11.98 5.60
CA ASN A 381 -1.05 12.98 5.15
C ASN A 381 -1.88 12.45 3.97
N GLY A 382 -3.10 11.98 4.24
CA GLY A 382 -4.04 11.49 3.23
C GLY A 382 -3.80 10.04 2.77
N ILE A 383 -4.83 9.46 2.16
CA ILE A 383 -4.87 8.05 1.76
C ILE A 383 -3.90 7.75 0.62
N ALA A 384 -3.83 8.59 -0.41
CA ALA A 384 -2.82 8.46 -1.46
C ALA A 384 -1.38 8.44 -0.93
N ALA A 385 -1.02 9.31 0.03
CA ALA A 385 0.34 9.31 0.56
C ALA A 385 0.62 8.04 1.35
N GLN A 386 -0.34 7.59 2.16
CA GLN A 386 -0.23 6.34 2.89
C GLN A 386 -0.04 5.16 1.93
N CYS A 387 -0.84 5.10 0.86
CA CYS A 387 -0.71 4.16 -0.24
C CYS A 387 0.71 4.10 -0.83
N VAL A 388 1.27 5.26 -1.18
CA VAL A 388 2.63 5.33 -1.77
C VAL A 388 3.74 4.96 -0.78
N PHE A 389 3.65 5.40 0.48
CA PHE A 389 4.73 5.22 1.44
C PHE A 389 4.71 3.85 2.13
N GLU A 390 3.55 3.19 2.21
CA GLU A 390 3.42 1.82 2.69
C GLU A 390 3.48 0.80 1.55
N GLY A 391 3.26 1.23 0.30
CA GLY A 391 3.27 0.38 -0.89
C GLY A 391 2.07 -0.56 -0.98
N LEU A 392 0.96 -0.18 -0.33
CA LEU A 392 -0.24 -1.01 -0.20
C LEU A 392 -1.46 -0.26 -0.73
N PRO A 393 -2.42 -0.96 -1.35
CA PRO A 393 -3.68 -0.33 -1.73
C PRO A 393 -4.57 -0.08 -0.50
N TYR A 394 -5.33 1.01 -0.53
CA TYR A 394 -6.29 1.40 0.51
C TYR A 394 -7.68 1.54 -0.08
N PHE A 395 -8.66 1.10 0.69
CA PHE A 395 -10.08 1.25 0.38
C PHE A 395 -10.81 1.76 1.61
N ILE A 396 -11.24 3.01 1.55
CA ILE A 396 -11.94 3.72 2.62
C ILE A 396 -13.39 3.90 2.20
N ARG A 397 -14.29 3.16 2.86
CA ARG A 397 -15.73 3.19 2.58
C ARG A 397 -16.45 4.35 3.27
N ASP A 398 -15.85 4.88 4.34
CA ASP A 398 -16.38 5.98 5.15
C ASP A 398 -15.21 6.72 5.81
N SER A 399 -14.89 7.90 5.29
CA SER A 399 -13.78 8.74 5.75
C SER A 399 -13.96 9.22 7.20
N GLN A 400 -15.20 9.35 7.71
CA GLN A 400 -15.44 9.81 9.08
C GLN A 400 -14.95 8.82 10.16
N ARG A 401 -14.74 7.55 9.78
CA ARG A 401 -14.22 6.52 10.68
C ARG A 401 -12.70 6.40 10.66
N TYR A 402 -12.04 7.03 9.69
CA TYR A 402 -10.58 7.01 9.53
C TYR A 402 -10.01 8.34 10.01
N ASN A 403 -9.44 8.32 11.21
CA ASN A 403 -8.88 9.50 11.87
C ASN A 403 -7.48 9.82 11.31
N LEU A 404 -7.39 10.16 10.02
CA LEU A 404 -6.15 10.64 9.42
C LEU A 404 -6.20 12.17 9.33
N PRO A 405 -5.32 12.88 10.04
CA PRO A 405 -5.36 14.33 10.11
C PRO A 405 -4.82 14.93 8.80
N PHE A 406 -5.70 15.49 7.98
CA PHE A 406 -5.32 16.58 7.08
C PHE A 406 -6.50 17.53 6.87
N GLU A 407 -6.63 18.51 7.78
CA GLU A 407 -7.53 19.65 7.62
C GLU A 407 -7.07 20.48 6.40
N GLY A 408 -7.69 20.26 5.24
CA GLY A 408 -7.42 21.08 4.04
C GLY A 408 -7.69 20.43 2.69
N MET A 409 -7.79 19.09 2.59
CA MET A 409 -7.99 18.42 1.30
C MET A 409 -9.39 18.70 0.72
N ASP A 410 -10.42 18.67 1.55
CA ASP A 410 -11.80 19.01 1.19
C ASP A 410 -11.95 20.46 0.71
N GLN A 411 -11.26 21.39 1.38
CA GLN A 411 -11.25 22.81 1.01
C GLN A 411 -10.51 23.04 -0.32
N ALA A 412 -9.41 22.32 -0.55
CA ALA A 412 -8.61 22.44 -1.78
C ALA A 412 -9.29 21.81 -3.00
N MET A 413 -10.09 20.75 -2.82
CA MET A 413 -10.87 20.13 -3.91
C MET A 413 -12.25 20.75 -4.11
N GLY A 414 -12.77 21.51 -3.14
CA GLY A 414 -14.16 21.96 -3.16
C GLY A 414 -15.18 20.80 -3.10
N ILE A 415 -14.72 19.60 -2.69
CA ILE A 415 -15.50 18.36 -2.60
C ILE A 415 -15.20 17.75 -1.23
N THR A 416 -16.23 17.47 -0.44
CA THR A 416 -16.09 16.71 0.81
C THR A 416 -15.80 15.26 0.50
N ILE A 417 -14.66 14.75 0.94
CA ILE A 417 -14.26 13.35 0.74
C ILE A 417 -15.04 12.46 1.72
N THR A 418 -15.82 11.52 1.19
CA THR A 418 -16.62 10.54 1.97
C THR A 418 -16.14 9.11 1.78
N SER A 419 -15.56 8.79 0.62
CA SER A 419 -15.00 7.46 0.31
C SER A 419 -13.86 7.57 -0.70
N GLU A 420 -12.88 6.69 -0.58
CA GLU A 420 -11.65 6.72 -1.38
C GLU A 420 -11.16 5.30 -1.72
N ILE A 421 -10.59 5.14 -2.91
CA ILE A 421 -9.77 3.98 -3.29
C ILE A 421 -8.41 4.52 -3.73
N ALA A 422 -7.31 4.04 -3.16
CA ALA A 422 -5.97 4.35 -3.63
C ALA A 422 -5.19 3.06 -3.91
N VAL A 423 -4.61 2.95 -5.11
CA VAL A 423 -3.82 1.80 -5.55
C VAL A 423 -2.39 2.26 -5.88
N PRO A 424 -1.35 1.59 -5.38
CA PRO A 424 0.03 2.02 -5.61
C PRO A 424 0.43 1.80 -7.08
N LEU A 425 1.26 2.71 -7.60
CA LEU A 425 1.90 2.59 -8.89
C LEU A 425 3.35 2.17 -8.67
N GLY A 426 3.62 0.88 -8.86
CA GLY A 426 4.94 0.29 -8.73
C GLY A 426 5.00 -1.04 -9.47
N ILE A 427 6.15 -1.34 -10.07
CA ILE A 427 6.40 -2.65 -10.72
C ILE A 427 6.74 -3.71 -9.65
N ASP A 428 7.29 -3.26 -8.50
CA ASP A 428 7.43 -4.01 -7.26
C ASP A 428 7.18 -3.10 -6.03
N GLU A 429 7.09 -3.69 -4.83
CA GLU A 429 6.87 -2.95 -3.56
C GLU A 429 8.03 -2.00 -3.18
N LYS A 430 9.22 -2.18 -3.76
CA LYS A 430 10.39 -1.33 -3.50
C LYS A 430 10.44 -0.11 -4.41
N GLU A 431 9.78 -0.18 -5.56
CA GLU A 431 9.73 0.84 -6.60
C GLU A 431 8.34 1.47 -6.78
N VAL A 432 7.62 1.70 -5.68
CA VAL A 432 6.38 2.49 -5.71
C VAL A 432 6.71 3.95 -6.02
N PHE A 433 6.41 4.34 -7.26
CA PHE A 433 6.68 5.67 -7.82
C PHE A 433 5.46 6.60 -7.78
N GLY A 434 4.29 6.11 -7.36
CA GLY A 434 3.06 6.90 -7.34
C GLY A 434 1.86 6.13 -6.81
N ALA A 435 0.66 6.72 -6.94
CA ALA A 435 -0.62 6.06 -6.66
C ALA A 435 -1.70 6.54 -7.64
N LEU A 436 -2.68 5.70 -7.92
CA LEU A 436 -3.94 6.08 -8.55
C LEU A 436 -5.01 6.13 -7.47
N GLU A 437 -5.69 7.26 -7.34
CA GLU A 437 -6.71 7.50 -6.32
C GLU A 437 -8.06 7.85 -6.98
N LEU A 438 -9.13 7.18 -6.54
CA LEU A 438 -10.52 7.54 -6.84
C LEU A 438 -11.18 8.12 -5.61
N ILE A 439 -11.94 9.19 -5.80
CA ILE A 439 -12.59 9.93 -4.73
C ILE A 439 -14.07 10.01 -5.01
N ASN A 440 -14.84 9.58 -4.01
CA ASN A 440 -16.30 9.51 -3.94
C ASN A 440 -16.95 8.75 -5.11
N LYS A 441 -17.96 7.95 -4.81
CA LYS A 441 -18.86 7.47 -5.87
C LYS A 441 -19.91 8.54 -6.14
N LYS A 442 -20.29 8.77 -7.41
CA LYS A 442 -21.34 9.74 -7.77
C LYS A 442 -22.66 9.44 -7.05
N ASN A 443 -23.00 8.15 -6.95
CA ASN A 443 -24.15 7.66 -6.20
C ASN A 443 -23.71 6.52 -5.27
N GLY A 444 -23.89 6.69 -3.96
CA GLY A 444 -23.55 5.68 -2.96
C GLY A 444 -22.09 5.71 -2.51
N VAL A 445 -21.55 4.56 -2.15
CA VAL A 445 -20.16 4.37 -1.70
C VAL A 445 -19.49 3.31 -2.57
N PHE A 446 -18.18 3.41 -2.73
CA PHE A 446 -17.39 2.38 -3.41
C PHE A 446 -17.62 0.99 -2.77
N THR A 447 -17.71 -0.03 -3.61
CA THR A 447 -17.83 -1.42 -3.20
C THR A 447 -16.48 -2.16 -3.27
N ILE A 448 -16.45 -3.42 -2.84
CA ILE A 448 -15.25 -4.23 -2.97
C ILE A 448 -15.00 -4.59 -4.44
N GLU A 449 -16.05 -4.73 -5.22
CA GLU A 449 -15.99 -4.97 -6.67
C GLU A 449 -15.40 -3.74 -7.39
N ASP A 450 -15.78 -2.52 -7.00
CA ASP A 450 -15.13 -1.30 -7.48
C ASP A 450 -13.63 -1.32 -7.15
N PHE A 451 -13.25 -1.69 -5.92
CA PHE A 451 -11.84 -1.77 -5.51
C PHE A 451 -11.05 -2.83 -6.29
N ALA A 452 -11.61 -4.02 -6.47
CA ALA A 452 -10.99 -5.11 -7.23
C ALA A 452 -10.76 -4.69 -8.69
N LEU A 453 -11.78 -4.11 -9.32
CA LEU A 453 -11.71 -3.62 -10.69
C LEU A 453 -10.65 -2.52 -10.83
N VAL A 454 -10.59 -1.56 -9.89
CA VAL A 454 -9.58 -0.49 -9.90
C VAL A 454 -8.17 -1.06 -9.78
N ASN A 455 -7.97 -2.02 -8.88
CA ASN A 455 -6.68 -2.66 -8.68
C ASN A 455 -6.24 -3.41 -9.95
N ASP A 456 -7.12 -4.22 -10.54
CA ASP A 456 -6.80 -5.06 -11.68
C ASP A 456 -6.57 -4.23 -12.96
N MET A 457 -7.37 -3.19 -13.20
CA MET A 457 -7.14 -2.24 -14.28
C MET A 457 -5.83 -1.47 -14.09
N THR A 458 -5.50 -1.09 -12.86
CA THR A 458 -4.21 -0.42 -12.56
C THR A 458 -3.04 -1.36 -12.83
N LEU A 459 -3.12 -2.63 -12.43
CA LEU A 459 -2.08 -3.64 -12.70
C LEU A 459 -1.93 -3.93 -14.20
N ALA A 460 -3.04 -4.05 -14.94
CA ALA A 460 -3.00 -4.23 -16.39
C ALA A 460 -2.36 -3.03 -17.09
N MET A 461 -2.67 -1.80 -16.66
CA MET A 461 -2.00 -0.59 -17.13
C MET A 461 -0.50 -0.60 -16.81
N LEU A 462 -0.11 -0.96 -15.59
CA LEU A 462 1.30 -1.05 -15.19
C LEU A 462 2.08 -2.08 -16.00
N GLU A 463 1.46 -3.18 -16.39
CA GLU A 463 2.09 -4.18 -17.25
C GLU A 463 2.30 -3.65 -18.69
N VAL A 464 1.34 -2.91 -19.24
CA VAL A 464 1.51 -2.23 -20.54
C VAL A 464 2.61 -1.16 -20.44
N PHE A 465 2.61 -0.37 -19.36
CA PHE A 465 3.65 0.60 -19.07
C PHE A 465 5.04 -0.06 -19.00
N ARG A 466 5.19 -1.16 -18.26
CA ARG A 466 6.44 -1.92 -18.14
C ARG A 466 6.92 -2.44 -19.49
N LYS A 467 6.04 -2.99 -20.32
CA LYS A 467 6.37 -3.49 -21.67
C LYS A 467 6.83 -2.38 -22.62
N SER A 468 6.41 -1.14 -22.40
CA SER A 468 6.82 -0.01 -23.25
C SER A 468 8.31 0.32 -23.13
N GLY A 469 8.98 -0.10 -22.04
CA GLY A 469 10.37 0.24 -21.75
C GLY A 469 10.62 1.72 -21.43
N GLN A 470 9.56 2.53 -21.37
CA GLN A 470 9.64 3.95 -21.03
C GLN A 470 9.69 4.14 -19.50
N THR A 471 10.39 5.17 -19.05
CA THR A 471 10.55 5.47 -17.62
C THR A 471 9.55 6.54 -17.18
N ILE A 472 9.08 6.50 -15.93
CA ILE A 472 8.23 7.58 -15.40
C ILE A 472 8.98 8.92 -15.38
N ASP A 473 10.32 8.89 -15.28
CA ASP A 473 11.18 10.08 -15.28
C ASP A 473 11.12 10.86 -16.59
N SER A 474 10.84 10.22 -17.73
CA SER A 474 10.63 10.94 -19.00
C SER A 474 9.29 11.67 -19.06
N TYR A 475 8.40 11.41 -18.10
CA TYR A 475 7.05 11.98 -17.97
C TYR A 475 6.80 12.74 -16.67
N ARG A 476 7.76 12.76 -15.75
CA ARG A 476 7.89 13.87 -14.82
C ARG A 476 8.05 15.09 -15.73
N ASP A 477 6.95 15.78 -15.99
CA ASP A 477 6.98 17.09 -16.62
C ASP A 477 7.71 17.97 -15.62
N PHE A 478 9.05 17.91 -15.72
CA PHE A 478 9.95 18.66 -14.90
C PHE A 478 9.84 20.11 -15.31
N SER A 479 9.27 20.46 -16.48
CA SER A 479 9.13 21.84 -16.91
C SER A 479 8.33 22.63 -15.88
N LEU A 480 9.02 23.49 -15.13
CA LEU A 480 8.37 24.41 -14.20
C LEU A 480 7.55 25.41 -15.01
N LEU A 481 8.09 25.89 -16.12
CA LEU A 481 7.43 26.83 -16.99
C LEU A 481 7.67 26.38 -18.42
N LYS A 482 6.60 26.30 -19.21
CA LYS A 482 6.64 25.98 -20.64
C LYS A 482 5.67 26.89 -21.37
N ILE A 483 6.05 27.36 -22.55
CA ILE A 483 5.18 28.14 -23.43
C ILE A 483 5.19 27.47 -24.79
N ARG A 484 3.99 27.20 -25.30
CA ARG A 484 3.80 26.60 -26.62
C ARG A 484 2.85 27.42 -27.47
N ARG A 485 3.04 27.32 -28.78
CA ARG A 485 2.09 27.76 -29.80
C ARG A 485 1.75 26.55 -30.66
N GLY A 486 0.61 25.91 -30.38
CA GLY A 486 0.30 24.58 -30.93
C GLY A 486 1.39 23.54 -30.58
N ASN A 487 2.06 23.01 -31.61
CA ASN A 487 3.15 22.04 -31.44
C ASN A 487 4.53 22.68 -31.26
N GLU A 488 4.67 23.97 -31.49
CA GLU A 488 5.94 24.70 -31.33
C GLU A 488 6.21 24.99 -29.84
N LYS A 489 7.44 24.68 -29.37
CA LYS A 489 7.92 25.05 -28.03
C LYS A 489 8.62 26.41 -28.14
N LEU A 490 8.01 27.47 -27.60
CA LEU A 490 8.60 28.81 -27.58
C LEU A 490 9.64 28.96 -26.46
N PHE A 491 9.37 28.39 -25.29
CA PHE A 491 10.28 28.40 -24.15
C PHE A 491 9.93 27.25 -23.20
N ALA A 492 10.92 26.67 -22.52
CA ALA A 492 10.66 25.97 -21.27
C ALA A 492 11.90 25.91 -20.38
N ILE A 493 11.68 25.98 -19.07
CA ILE A 493 12.68 25.77 -18.03
C ILE A 493 12.24 24.62 -17.13
N GLU A 494 13.15 23.71 -16.85
CA GLU A 494 12.93 22.57 -15.96
C GLU A 494 12.95 23.00 -14.49
N LYS A 495 12.20 22.30 -13.65
CA LYS A 495 12.04 22.55 -12.22
C LYS A 495 13.37 22.19 -11.55
N HIS A 496 13.81 23.09 -10.68
CA HIS A 496 15.11 23.05 -10.05
C HIS A 496 16.28 23.28 -11.02
N ALA A 497 16.02 23.69 -12.26
CA ALA A 497 17.08 24.15 -13.15
C ALA A 497 17.57 25.54 -12.74
N TYR A 498 18.85 25.76 -12.99
CA TYR A 498 19.46 27.06 -13.08
C TYR A 498 19.72 27.32 -14.57
N GLU A 499 19.04 28.31 -15.15
CA GLU A 499 19.12 28.63 -16.56
C GLU A 499 19.49 30.10 -16.76
N GLU A 500 20.49 30.35 -17.61
CA GLU A 500 20.92 31.69 -18.01
C GLU A 500 20.39 32.00 -19.41
N VAL A 501 19.70 33.13 -19.56
CA VAL A 501 19.15 33.58 -20.85
C VAL A 501 19.71 34.97 -21.17
N SER A 502 20.45 35.03 -22.27
CA SER A 502 21.07 36.27 -22.77
C SER A 502 20.17 36.95 -23.80
N PHE A 503 20.11 38.27 -23.74
CA PHE A 503 19.33 39.08 -24.68
C PHE A 503 20.21 40.11 -25.39
N VAL A 504 19.93 40.31 -26.67
CA VAL A 504 20.59 41.33 -27.51
C VAL A 504 20.15 42.76 -27.19
N SER A 505 18.98 42.96 -26.58
CA SER A 505 18.44 44.28 -26.24
C SER A 505 17.53 44.26 -25.01
N ALA A 506 17.34 45.45 -24.40
CA ALA A 506 16.42 45.63 -23.28
C ALA A 506 14.95 45.38 -23.69
N GLU A 507 14.58 45.70 -24.92
CA GLU A 507 13.25 45.45 -25.49
C GLU A 507 12.98 43.95 -25.64
N ALA A 508 13.94 43.18 -26.13
CA ALA A 508 13.82 41.73 -26.27
C ALA A 508 13.65 41.06 -24.90
N LYS A 509 14.48 41.43 -23.93
CA LYS A 509 14.36 41.00 -22.53
C LYS A 509 12.98 41.33 -21.96
N LYS A 510 12.50 42.56 -22.16
CA LYS A 510 11.19 43.00 -21.67
C LYS A 510 10.04 42.22 -22.31
N SER A 511 10.12 41.96 -23.62
CA SER A 511 9.14 41.13 -24.33
C SER A 511 9.09 39.71 -23.77
N PHE A 512 10.26 39.10 -23.57
CA PHE A 512 10.38 37.78 -22.96
C PHE A 512 9.82 37.74 -21.53
N LEU A 513 10.19 38.70 -20.68
CA LEU A 513 9.64 38.83 -19.32
C LEU A 513 8.12 38.95 -19.33
N ASN A 514 7.56 39.78 -20.20
CA ASN A 514 6.12 39.94 -20.34
C ASN A 514 5.44 38.63 -20.79
N MET A 515 6.10 37.86 -21.64
CA MET A 515 5.62 36.55 -22.08
C MET A 515 5.60 35.54 -20.92
N ILE A 516 6.73 35.31 -20.23
CA ILE A 516 6.84 34.32 -19.13
C ILE A 516 6.05 34.70 -17.87
N THR A 517 5.72 35.98 -17.72
CA THR A 517 4.87 36.48 -16.62
C THR A 517 3.39 36.62 -17.02
N GLY A 518 3.02 36.23 -18.24
CA GLY A 518 1.64 36.21 -18.73
C GLY A 518 1.02 37.59 -18.97
N GLN A 519 1.85 38.62 -19.20
CA GLN A 519 1.38 39.97 -19.52
C GLN A 519 1.06 40.14 -21.01
N THR A 520 1.76 39.43 -21.90
CA THR A 520 1.63 39.56 -23.36
C THR A 520 1.52 38.21 -24.08
N LEU A 521 0.73 37.28 -23.52
CA LEU A 521 0.50 35.97 -24.15
C LEU A 521 -0.37 36.12 -25.41
N GLY A 522 0.05 35.49 -26.51
CA GLY A 522 -0.72 35.43 -27.76
C GLY A 522 -2.01 34.61 -27.64
N THR A 523 -2.95 34.81 -28.56
CA THR A 523 -4.27 34.13 -28.55
C THR A 523 -4.20 32.61 -28.71
N HIS A 524 -3.14 32.10 -29.34
CA HIS A 524 -2.90 30.66 -29.56
C HIS A 524 -1.75 30.12 -28.71
N GLU A 525 -1.27 30.92 -27.77
CA GLU A 525 -0.21 30.52 -26.87
C GLU A 525 -0.79 29.97 -25.58
N VAL A 526 -0.18 28.89 -25.09
CA VAL A 526 -0.48 28.30 -23.80
C VAL A 526 0.78 28.33 -22.98
N LEU A 527 0.72 29.01 -21.84
CA LEU A 527 1.74 28.97 -20.81
C LEU A 527 1.33 27.90 -19.81
N THR A 528 2.17 26.91 -19.60
CA THR A 528 2.02 25.92 -18.56
C THR A 528 3.02 26.23 -17.45
N PHE A 529 2.55 26.55 -16.24
CA PHE A 529 3.39 26.73 -15.06
C PHE A 529 3.06 25.70 -13.99
N ASN A 530 4.04 24.89 -13.62
CA ASN A 530 3.90 23.79 -12.67
C ASN A 530 2.61 22.99 -12.96
N ARG A 531 2.46 22.55 -14.23
CA ARG A 531 1.32 21.80 -14.79
C ARG A 531 -0.01 22.55 -14.93
N ARG A 532 -0.13 23.78 -14.44
CA ARG A 532 -1.32 24.63 -14.66
C ARG A 532 -1.21 25.35 -15.99
N SER A 533 -2.23 25.24 -16.84
CA SER A 533 -2.23 25.86 -18.16
C SER A 533 -3.02 27.15 -18.18
N PHE A 534 -2.41 28.20 -18.71
CA PHE A 534 -2.94 29.54 -18.81
C PHE A 534 -2.99 29.96 -20.28
N ASN A 535 -4.11 30.54 -20.68
CA ASN A 535 -4.26 31.20 -21.97
C ASN A 535 -4.46 32.71 -21.78
N ALA A 536 -4.47 33.47 -22.87
CA ALA A 536 -4.55 34.93 -22.84
C ALA A 536 -5.77 35.51 -22.09
N SER A 537 -6.84 34.74 -21.88
CA SER A 537 -8.04 35.20 -21.17
C SER A 537 -7.91 35.17 -19.64
N LYS A 538 -6.96 34.41 -19.09
CA LYS A 538 -6.78 34.15 -17.64
C LYS A 538 -6.01 35.24 -16.89
N LYS A 539 -6.32 36.52 -17.12
CA LYS A 539 -5.56 37.67 -16.57
C LYS A 539 -5.48 37.70 -15.04
N ALA A 540 -6.57 37.33 -14.35
CA ALA A 540 -6.61 37.30 -12.88
C ALA A 540 -5.69 36.21 -12.31
N GLU A 541 -5.72 35.02 -12.90
CA GLU A 541 -4.88 33.88 -12.51
C GLU A 541 -3.39 34.17 -12.76
N PHE A 542 -3.04 34.85 -13.86
CA PHE A 542 -1.67 35.31 -14.07
C PHE A 542 -1.20 36.31 -13.01
N LYS A 543 -2.09 37.19 -12.52
CA LYS A 543 -1.76 38.10 -11.42
C LYS A 543 -1.48 37.33 -10.13
N GLU A 544 -2.26 36.30 -9.86
CA GLU A 544 -2.06 35.43 -8.71
C GLU A 544 -0.77 34.62 -8.81
N LEU A 545 -0.51 34.03 -9.98
CA LEU A 545 0.73 33.31 -10.29
C LEU A 545 1.96 34.18 -9.98
N ARG A 546 1.99 35.42 -10.49
CA ARG A 546 3.08 36.37 -10.22
C ARG A 546 3.22 36.74 -8.74
N ASN A 547 2.11 36.78 -8.01
CA ASN A 547 2.13 37.18 -6.61
C ASN A 547 2.64 36.08 -5.70
N ARG A 548 2.27 34.82 -5.99
CA ARG A 548 2.57 33.64 -5.17
C ARG A 548 3.83 32.90 -5.61
N GLU A 549 3.93 32.57 -6.90
CA GLU A 549 4.92 31.60 -7.38
C GLU A 549 6.24 32.24 -7.81
N TYR A 550 6.22 33.54 -8.12
CA TYR A 550 7.36 34.24 -8.73
C TYR A 550 7.98 35.21 -7.72
N ALA A 551 9.30 35.28 -7.73
CA ALA A 551 10.05 36.38 -7.16
C ALA A 551 11.04 36.93 -8.17
N GLU A 552 11.28 38.23 -8.11
CA GLU A 552 12.23 38.93 -8.97
C GLU A 552 13.29 39.59 -8.11
N ILE A 553 14.56 39.34 -8.40
CA ILE A 553 15.70 40.05 -7.83
C ILE A 553 16.11 41.17 -8.79
N PHE A 554 16.45 42.33 -8.23
CA PHE A 554 16.77 43.56 -8.99
C PHE A 554 15.64 44.01 -9.92
N LYS A 555 14.39 43.82 -9.48
CA LYS A 555 13.22 44.29 -10.22
C LYS A 555 13.26 45.80 -10.48
N ASN A 556 13.63 46.56 -9.45
CA ASN A 556 13.78 48.01 -9.53
C ASN A 556 15.18 48.40 -9.00
N PRO A 557 16.14 48.72 -9.89
CA PRO A 557 17.48 49.16 -9.49
C PRO A 557 17.51 50.32 -8.49
N LYS A 558 16.47 51.18 -8.49
CA LYS A 558 16.34 52.33 -7.59
C LYS A 558 16.16 51.93 -6.13
N ASP A 559 15.71 50.70 -5.85
CA ASP A 559 15.47 50.23 -4.49
C ASP A 559 16.77 50.13 -3.66
N ARG A 560 17.93 49.99 -4.33
CA ARG A 560 19.27 50.05 -3.73
C ARG A 560 19.54 51.33 -2.94
N TYR A 561 18.95 52.45 -3.37
CA TYR A 561 19.23 53.78 -2.83
C TYR A 561 18.15 54.27 -1.86
N LEU A 562 17.26 53.37 -1.40
CA LEU A 562 16.20 53.73 -0.47
C LEU A 562 16.76 54.13 0.90
N ASN A 563 16.24 55.23 1.44
CA ASN A 563 16.49 55.66 2.82
C ASN A 563 15.59 54.92 3.85
N LYS A 564 15.11 53.72 3.51
CA LYS A 564 14.31 52.87 4.42
C LYS A 564 15.23 51.92 5.15
N SER A 565 14.93 51.59 6.40
CA SER A 565 15.71 50.60 7.15
C SER A 565 15.49 49.18 6.63
N VAL A 566 16.47 48.31 6.82
CA VAL A 566 16.37 46.87 6.54
C VAL A 566 15.09 46.27 7.17
N ALA A 567 14.81 46.62 8.43
CA ALA A 567 13.60 46.15 9.10
C ALA A 567 12.32 46.59 8.40
N ALA A 568 12.25 47.82 7.87
CA ALA A 568 11.07 48.30 7.15
C ALA A 568 10.85 47.52 5.85
N VAL A 569 11.91 47.19 5.13
CA VAL A 569 11.85 46.39 3.90
C VAL A 569 11.40 44.96 4.19
N LEU A 570 11.99 44.29 5.17
CA LEU A 570 11.59 42.93 5.57
C LEU A 570 10.15 42.87 6.08
N LYS A 571 9.70 43.86 6.88
CA LYS A 571 8.30 43.96 7.31
C LYS A 571 7.33 44.08 6.12
N LEU A 572 7.66 44.92 5.15
CA LEU A 572 6.86 45.08 3.93
C LEU A 572 6.79 43.77 3.13
N ALA A 573 7.88 43.02 3.05
CA ALA A 573 7.92 41.72 2.40
C ALA A 573 7.00 40.71 3.11
N LEU A 574 7.13 40.58 4.44
CA LEU A 574 6.31 39.69 5.26
C LEU A 574 4.81 40.04 5.19
N LEU A 575 4.47 41.33 5.25
CA LEU A 575 3.09 41.83 5.08
C LEU A 575 2.50 41.42 3.73
N ARG A 576 3.29 41.50 2.65
CA ARG A 576 2.85 41.12 1.30
C ARG A 576 2.73 39.61 1.12
N ALA A 577 3.55 38.82 1.80
CA ALA A 577 3.48 37.36 1.75
C ALA A 577 2.27 36.78 2.52
N LYS A 578 1.59 37.58 3.36
CA LYS A 578 0.47 37.15 4.22
C LYS A 578 0.82 36.00 5.19
N ASP A 579 2.10 35.74 5.43
CA ASP A 579 2.55 34.71 6.35
C ASP A 579 2.62 35.29 7.78
N LYS A 580 1.74 34.82 8.67
CA LYS A 580 1.64 35.29 10.06
C LYS A 580 2.63 34.60 11.00
N LEU A 581 3.29 33.53 10.56
CA LEU A 581 4.12 32.68 11.43
C LEU A 581 5.59 33.13 11.46
N MET A 582 6.12 33.68 10.38
CA MET A 582 7.53 34.10 10.32
C MET A 582 7.78 35.43 11.05
N ARG A 583 8.67 35.40 12.04
CA ARG A 583 9.14 36.59 12.75
C ARG A 583 10.27 37.26 11.97
N ILE A 584 10.28 38.60 11.94
CA ILE A 584 11.33 39.39 11.31
C ILE A 584 12.74 39.00 11.80
N ASP A 585 12.84 38.65 13.08
CA ASP A 585 14.08 38.26 13.75
C ASP A 585 14.69 36.99 13.13
N GLU A 586 13.86 36.05 12.67
CA GLU A 586 14.29 34.81 12.04
C GLU A 586 14.80 35.04 10.62
N VAL A 587 14.08 35.85 9.83
CA VAL A 587 14.50 36.22 8.47
C VAL A 587 15.80 37.02 8.53
N ALA A 588 15.88 37.98 9.45
CA ALA A 588 17.09 38.78 9.68
C ALA A 588 18.26 37.90 10.13
N LYS A 589 18.03 36.91 11.00
CA LYS A 589 19.06 35.95 11.42
C LYS A 589 19.59 35.15 10.24
N LYS A 590 18.72 34.55 9.43
CA LYS A 590 19.11 33.76 8.26
C LYS A 590 19.88 34.57 7.22
N ALA A 591 19.51 35.83 7.05
CA ALA A 591 20.14 36.74 6.08
C ALA A 591 21.35 37.51 6.64
N GLY A 592 21.71 37.32 7.92
CA GLY A 592 22.87 37.99 8.54
C GLY A 592 22.66 39.47 8.91
N PHE A 593 21.41 39.88 9.19
CA PHE A 593 21.02 41.27 9.47
C PHE A 593 20.65 41.57 10.91
N GLN A 594 20.91 40.67 11.88
CA GLN A 594 20.48 40.83 13.28
C GLN A 594 20.91 42.19 13.86
N ASP A 595 22.15 42.61 13.59
CA ASP A 595 22.72 43.87 14.10
C ASP A 595 22.53 45.06 13.16
N LYS A 596 21.90 44.87 11.99
CA LYS A 596 21.74 45.88 10.93
C LYS A 596 20.28 46.21 10.60
N LEU A 597 19.33 45.79 11.44
CA LEU A 597 17.90 46.03 11.21
C LEU A 597 17.52 47.52 11.09
N LYS A 598 18.27 48.41 11.75
CA LYS A 598 18.05 49.87 11.71
C LYS A 598 18.80 50.56 10.56
N THR A 599 19.74 49.89 9.92
CA THR A 599 20.57 50.45 8.87
C THR A 599 19.73 50.76 7.63
N PRO A 600 19.84 51.97 7.05
CA PRO A 600 19.22 52.29 5.76
C PRO A 600 19.75 51.41 4.62
N VAL A 601 18.91 51.02 3.66
CA VAL A 601 19.31 50.18 2.52
C VAL A 601 20.44 50.81 1.70
N LYS A 602 20.38 52.13 1.49
CA LYS A 602 21.44 52.89 0.80
C LYS A 602 22.83 52.75 1.44
N ASP A 603 22.91 52.46 2.74
CA ASP A 603 24.15 52.37 3.51
C ASP A 603 24.69 50.93 3.61
N LEU A 604 23.99 49.95 3.02
CA LEU A 604 24.47 48.58 2.92
C LEU A 604 25.61 48.46 1.90
N THR A 605 26.50 47.49 2.09
CA THR A 605 27.42 47.03 1.03
C THR A 605 26.64 46.29 -0.06
N ASP A 606 27.24 46.07 -1.24
CA ASP A 606 26.56 45.33 -2.31
C ASP A 606 26.31 43.86 -1.93
N ASP A 607 27.24 43.21 -1.22
CA ASP A 607 27.04 41.85 -0.69
C ASP A 607 25.86 41.79 0.30
N GLU A 608 25.72 42.81 1.14
CA GLU A 608 24.57 42.94 2.02
C GLU A 608 23.29 43.18 1.23
N TYR A 609 23.33 44.09 0.25
CA TYR A 609 22.14 44.36 -0.56
C TYR A 609 21.67 43.10 -1.31
N VAL A 610 22.57 42.29 -1.86
CA VAL A 610 22.24 40.98 -2.43
C VAL A 610 21.54 40.08 -1.41
N ARG A 611 22.10 39.92 -0.21
CA ARG A 611 21.49 39.11 0.84
C ARG A 611 20.10 39.62 1.23
N LEU A 612 19.90 40.94 1.23
CA LEU A 612 18.60 41.53 1.50
C LEU A 612 17.59 41.23 0.39
N GLU A 613 17.94 41.46 -0.87
CA GLU A 613 17.08 41.17 -2.03
C GLU A 613 16.71 39.69 -2.08
N TYR A 614 17.69 38.80 -1.89
CA TYR A 614 17.47 37.36 -1.84
C TYR A 614 16.56 36.98 -0.67
N ALA A 615 16.78 37.54 0.53
CA ALA A 615 15.91 37.29 1.68
C ALA A 615 14.47 37.74 1.43
N VAL A 616 14.28 38.94 0.86
CA VAL A 616 12.96 39.48 0.49
C VAL A 616 12.25 38.59 -0.53
N ALA A 617 12.98 38.10 -1.53
CA ALA A 617 12.46 37.16 -2.52
C ALA A 617 12.05 35.82 -1.89
N GLN A 618 12.89 35.29 -1.00
CA GLN A 618 12.67 34.01 -0.30
C GLN A 618 11.50 34.02 0.67
N VAL A 619 11.11 35.17 1.23
CA VAL A 619 9.93 35.26 2.13
C VAL A 619 8.66 34.71 1.46
N LYS A 620 8.56 34.81 0.13
CA LYS A 620 7.41 34.28 -0.62
C LYS A 620 7.43 32.78 -0.85
N HIS A 621 8.56 32.11 -0.61
CA HIS A 621 8.80 30.71 -1.03
C HIS A 621 8.48 30.47 -2.52
N PRO A 622 9.06 31.26 -3.45
CA PRO A 622 8.74 31.18 -4.87
C PRO A 622 9.18 29.86 -5.49
N MET A 623 8.42 29.37 -6.48
CA MET A 623 8.86 28.25 -7.32
C MET A 623 9.84 28.71 -8.41
N LEU A 624 9.67 29.94 -8.91
CA LEU A 624 10.53 30.56 -9.92
C LEU A 624 11.16 31.85 -9.39
N MET A 625 12.49 31.87 -9.34
CA MET A 625 13.30 33.04 -9.06
C MET A 625 13.80 33.63 -10.38
N ILE A 626 13.43 34.86 -10.70
CA ILE A 626 13.92 35.59 -11.87
C ILE A 626 14.96 36.61 -11.41
N VAL A 627 16.17 36.52 -11.94
CA VAL A 627 17.27 37.45 -11.60
C VAL A 627 17.50 38.37 -12.79
N ASN A 628 17.24 39.66 -12.59
CA ASN A 628 17.56 40.65 -13.62
C ASN A 628 19.08 40.94 -13.65
N PRO A 629 19.60 41.48 -14.77
CA PRO A 629 20.98 41.95 -14.82
C PRO A 629 21.24 43.00 -13.74
N PRO A 630 22.44 43.01 -13.13
CA PRO A 630 22.82 44.05 -12.19
C PRO A 630 22.87 45.42 -12.90
N PHE A 631 22.70 46.49 -12.13
CA PHE A 631 22.77 47.87 -12.63
C PHE A 631 24.21 48.40 -12.62
N LYS A 632 24.45 49.49 -13.37
CA LYS A 632 25.78 50.10 -13.50
C LYS A 632 26.36 50.45 -12.12
N GLY A 633 27.61 50.03 -11.88
CA GLY A 633 28.32 50.29 -10.62
C GLY A 633 28.12 49.24 -9.53
N PHE A 634 27.32 48.19 -9.77
CA PHE A 634 27.16 47.08 -8.83
C PHE A 634 28.34 46.11 -8.87
N SER A 635 28.78 45.62 -7.71
CA SER A 635 29.88 44.66 -7.60
C SER A 635 29.61 43.35 -8.36
N GLY A 636 30.51 43.01 -9.29
CA GLY A 636 30.49 41.73 -9.99
C GLY A 636 30.67 40.53 -9.06
N ALA A 637 31.51 40.66 -8.04
CA ALA A 637 31.74 39.61 -7.03
C ALA A 637 30.48 39.34 -6.19
N ALA A 638 29.75 40.39 -5.80
CA ALA A 638 28.49 40.26 -5.07
C ALA A 638 27.43 39.53 -5.91
N TYR A 639 27.37 39.86 -7.21
CA TYR A 639 26.47 39.21 -8.15
C TYR A 639 26.83 37.74 -8.38
N GLU A 640 28.11 37.42 -8.51
CA GLU A 640 28.57 36.03 -8.67
C GLU A 640 28.25 35.19 -7.42
N ALA A 641 28.40 35.76 -6.22
CA ALA A 641 28.01 35.11 -4.97
C ALA A 641 26.51 34.77 -4.94
N LEU A 642 25.63 35.67 -5.43
CA LEU A 642 24.20 35.38 -5.60
C LEU A 642 23.97 34.19 -6.53
N CYS A 643 24.59 34.20 -7.71
CA CYS A 643 24.43 33.14 -8.69
C CYS A 643 24.90 31.79 -8.16
N ASN A 644 26.00 31.76 -7.41
CA ASN A 644 26.50 30.55 -6.75
C ASN A 644 25.54 30.02 -5.68
N GLN A 645 24.93 30.91 -4.88
CA GLN A 645 23.90 30.52 -3.93
C GLN A 645 22.68 29.91 -4.65
N LEU A 646 22.21 30.54 -5.72
CA LEU A 646 21.08 30.03 -6.51
C LEU A 646 21.38 28.68 -7.15
N LYS A 647 22.60 28.46 -7.67
CA LYS A 647 23.04 27.15 -8.17
C LYS A 647 22.96 26.07 -7.09
N GLN A 648 23.41 26.37 -5.86
CA GLN A 648 23.30 25.45 -4.73
C GLN A 648 21.84 25.15 -4.38
N ASP A 649 20.99 26.17 -4.33
CA ASP A 649 19.56 26.01 -4.03
C ASP A 649 18.84 25.16 -5.08
N CYS A 650 19.16 25.36 -6.36
CA CYS A 650 18.69 24.53 -7.46
C CYS A 650 19.16 23.06 -7.31
N GLN A 651 20.44 22.83 -6.99
CA GLN A 651 20.97 21.48 -6.72
C GLN A 651 20.29 20.81 -5.51
N HIS A 652 19.98 21.58 -4.46
CA HIS A 652 19.23 21.12 -3.29
C HIS A 652 17.72 21.01 -3.51
N LYS A 653 17.25 21.25 -4.75
CA LYS A 653 15.84 21.17 -5.15
C LYS A 653 14.91 22.07 -4.32
N THR A 654 15.39 23.25 -3.93
CA THR A 654 14.60 24.21 -3.13
C THR A 654 13.91 25.27 -4.00
N LEU A 655 14.46 25.61 -5.16
CA LEU A 655 13.89 26.58 -6.11
C LEU A 655 14.35 26.33 -7.56
N THR A 656 13.74 27.03 -8.52
CA THR A 656 14.20 27.13 -9.92
C THR A 656 14.65 28.56 -10.21
N ALA A 657 15.79 28.73 -10.89
CA ALA A 657 16.38 30.05 -11.14
C ALA A 657 16.50 30.33 -12.63
N LEU A 658 16.00 31.50 -13.04
CA LEU A 658 16.15 32.05 -14.39
C LEU A 658 16.92 33.36 -14.31
N VAL A 659 18.18 33.34 -14.74
CA VAL A 659 19.09 34.47 -14.68
C VAL A 659 19.15 35.14 -16.05
N LEU A 660 18.76 36.41 -16.11
CA LEU A 660 18.70 37.18 -17.34
C LEU A 660 19.95 38.05 -17.48
N SER A 661 20.58 38.03 -18.65
CA SER A 661 21.74 38.86 -18.98
C SER A 661 21.51 39.66 -20.27
N LEU A 662 22.33 40.68 -20.50
CA LEU A 662 22.36 41.46 -21.74
C LEU A 662 23.74 41.27 -22.39
N GLU A 663 23.78 40.86 -23.66
CA GLU A 663 25.03 40.53 -24.36
C GLU A 663 25.98 41.73 -24.49
N ASN A 664 25.46 42.95 -24.37
CA ASN A 664 26.22 44.19 -24.36
C ASN A 664 25.89 45.04 -23.12
N ALA A 665 26.20 44.54 -21.92
CA ALA A 665 25.96 45.25 -20.65
C ALA A 665 26.90 46.46 -20.39
N ALA A 666 27.28 47.18 -21.44
CA ALA A 666 27.59 48.59 -21.31
C ALA A 666 26.26 49.36 -21.39
N GLU A 667 25.79 49.83 -20.24
CA GLU A 667 24.85 50.95 -20.12
C GLU A 667 23.34 50.64 -20.24
N VAL A 668 22.72 50.33 -19.10
CA VAL A 668 21.30 50.68 -18.87
C VAL A 668 21.29 51.96 -18.01
N PRO A 669 20.75 53.10 -18.49
CA PRO A 669 20.64 54.34 -17.70
C PRO A 669 19.57 54.22 -16.59
N VAL A 670 19.75 55.00 -15.52
CA VAL A 670 18.96 55.03 -14.27
C VAL A 670 17.51 55.46 -14.45
#